data_AF-A0A4S9WYY8-F1
#
_entry.id   AF-A0A4S9WYY8-F1
#
_cell.length_a   1.000
_cell.length_b   1.000
_cell.length_c   1.000
_cell.angle_alpha   90.00
_cell.angle_beta   90.00
_cell.angle_gamma   90.00
#
_symmetry.space_group_name_H-M   'P 1'
#
loop_
_entity.id
_entity.type
_entity.pdbx_description
1 polymer ?
#
loop_
_entity_poly.entity_id
_entity_poly.type
_entity_poly.pdbx_seq_one_letter_code
_entity_poly.pdbx_strand_id
1 'polypeptide(L)'
;MIQTAVPEIFEDDSTSVVEIRTENLQALRELGPPDLVHLVKQPVKSTSKSVGVYHHVSGTDASSSASLAAYINTLVYSPHDKTNKVTSGLYCCYNAFSRLDMRVQVQIPGTVESYCVNERGDKLEASEEHWLETYLCSVLRAYSYADDGSGDTIKKIVGVRRFNPITNTEAEHKFLDAAERLFFAGWQLGSDPEIQVPNLVSNHLTTGLLNYIRTTGRYASGINLFEKLRTRDPEISSLLARVYIMGDEEVKAVQLLRDAIHQMPMDYPLLDCQAEYCLSKGRSDLALEIAKRSVISAPSEFATWARLAEVYISMEQWDMALLTLNSCPMFTYQDKDSPRMPEPARVSLPLAPEAMCDEIDDSGAMGEELVHPNLRRLSAANYKGTFQKAYSLLTEVTKRIGWDHLLKIRSQVFVMEEEYRHERQAVVQQEAHSRSASTTALRSPGLTDGRPSTAGSVFTNGDTPPGSAALGDDVSKPQHTVTAVPSMETPDPQPPAADPQHLQYTQFQHKRLCERWLDNLFMVLYEDLRIYTIWRTEAQQYKSQQLAYKKSADEWEILGELADRLHRPDDAAEAWEACLNMRFSPKGMRGILSAYERYGDVRGELGALIRLIAWQYKWYSEFSPSLVHVIRKLIEEEGAVKVRSIIQATSLPQHILDLTHQYAGLCAAFRSSGSEASIADLDGIKLIYGAGSQFHKSAWYSVLKGHRTFDPFAERDPHIHSAQKKLVIRPYAMETLKDLEPYVDSTVYHFITRMKEKMTLGEVDLGKWFQLFAFDVIGEITFSKRFGFMDAEEDDGSLKSVESTLASASWLGHVPWVFWTHDYLRPWIGNWLGVTNRTGSLMQRALKEVEERKKRGTDRNDFLEKFFRLQREKPDQVTDTAVISMAAANITAGSDTTAISLRSIIYHLLRNPKHLETLRQEIDTARRENRLSDPVTMEEAERMPFLQACIMEGLRIHPSIGGLLPRDVPRGGCVIAGRFIPEGHVVGTSAWVINRNTSIYGHDAAEFNPERWIKGNKAEMQRYFLTFGGANRMCFGKNIAFMEMTKMVPTFLRHFDVQLTYPERPLKEKNFFFVIQEGLNVNLKERGDDQSNGGAEKEVY
;
A
#
# COMPACT_ATOMS: atom_id res chain seq x y z
N MET A 1 15.49 0.85 -13.31
CA MET A 1 15.38 1.88 -12.27
C MET A 1 15.81 3.19 -12.89
N ILE A 2 15.06 4.26 -12.66
CA ILE A 2 15.51 5.62 -12.97
C ILE A 2 16.72 5.87 -12.06
N GLN A 3 17.81 6.44 -12.58
CA GLN A 3 19.02 6.64 -11.80
C GLN A 3 18.88 7.96 -11.03
N THR A 4 18.81 7.90 -9.70
CA THR A 4 18.76 9.10 -8.86
C THR A 4 20.01 9.96 -9.09
N ALA A 5 19.81 11.28 -9.15
CA ALA A 5 20.90 12.23 -9.23
C ALA A 5 21.83 12.11 -7.99
N VAL A 6 23.10 12.49 -8.15
CA VAL A 6 24.12 12.33 -7.11
C VAL A 6 24.37 13.69 -6.45
N PRO A 7 24.07 13.86 -5.15
CA PRO A 7 24.46 15.06 -4.42
C PRO A 7 25.99 15.08 -4.25
N GLU A 8 26.57 16.28 -4.30
CA GLU A 8 28.02 16.47 -4.21
C GLU A 8 28.34 17.58 -3.20
N ILE A 9 29.03 17.20 -2.13
CA ILE A 9 29.54 18.11 -1.11
C ILE A 9 31.05 18.24 -1.30
N PHE A 10 31.52 19.46 -1.57
CA PHE A 10 32.93 19.74 -1.86
C PHE A 10 33.69 20.00 -0.56
N GLU A 11 34.78 19.28 -0.36
CA GLU A 11 35.69 19.49 0.77
C GLU A 11 36.46 20.81 0.60
N ASP A 12 36.81 21.41 1.73
CA ASP A 12 37.81 22.48 1.78
C ASP A 12 39.23 21.87 1.87
N ASP A 13 40.23 22.55 1.32
CA ASP A 13 41.62 22.05 1.23
C ASP A 13 42.25 21.82 2.63
N SER A 14 41.61 22.33 3.69
CA SER A 14 42.11 22.32 5.08
C SER A 14 41.72 21.07 5.89
N THR A 15 40.64 20.36 5.54
CA THR A 15 40.05 19.33 6.42
C THR A 15 39.44 18.15 5.64
N SER A 16 39.90 16.91 5.89
CA SER A 16 39.34 15.72 5.24
C SER A 16 38.18 15.12 6.03
N VAL A 17 37.06 14.83 5.36
CA VAL A 17 35.89 14.16 5.98
C VAL A 17 36.21 12.73 6.43
N VAL A 18 37.17 12.07 5.77
CA VAL A 18 37.60 10.71 6.10
C VAL A 18 38.40 10.69 7.41
N GLU A 19 39.21 11.73 7.66
CA GLU A 19 39.94 11.90 8.90
C GLU A 19 38.98 12.18 10.06
N ILE A 20 38.04 13.12 9.89
CA ILE A 20 36.97 13.40 10.86
C ILE A 20 36.18 12.12 11.19
N ARG A 21 35.83 11.32 10.18
CA ARG A 21 35.14 10.05 10.39
C ARG A 21 35.97 9.10 11.25
N THR A 22 37.27 9.02 11.00
CA THR A 22 38.19 8.16 11.75
C THR A 22 38.30 8.59 13.22
N GLU A 23 38.44 9.89 13.48
CA GLU A 23 38.45 10.45 14.84
C GLU A 23 37.14 10.20 15.60
N ASN A 24 36.02 10.22 14.88
CA ASN A 24 34.70 10.03 15.48
C ASN A 24 34.36 8.55 15.77
N LEU A 25 35.15 7.56 15.29
CA LEU A 25 34.87 6.14 15.51
C LEU A 25 34.76 5.78 17.00
N GLN A 26 35.59 6.40 17.85
CA GLN A 26 35.57 6.19 19.30
C GLN A 26 34.29 6.67 19.98
N ALA A 27 33.53 7.55 19.33
CA ALA A 27 32.30 8.10 19.88
C ALA A 27 31.05 7.29 19.49
N LEU A 28 31.13 6.45 18.45
CA LEU A 28 30.01 5.64 17.96
C LEU A 28 29.65 4.54 18.95
N ARG A 29 28.35 4.34 19.19
CA ARG A 29 27.88 3.40 20.22
C ARG A 29 26.75 2.47 19.77
N GLU A 30 26.01 2.81 18.72
CA GLU A 30 24.85 2.04 18.24
C GLU A 30 25.13 1.56 16.80
N LEU A 31 24.15 1.62 15.90
CA LEU A 31 24.27 1.15 14.51
C LEU A 31 25.30 1.93 13.65
N GLY A 32 25.70 3.11 14.10
CA GLY A 32 26.63 4.02 13.41
C GLY A 32 25.96 4.97 12.42
N PRO A 33 26.75 5.89 11.84
CA PRO A 33 26.28 6.87 10.86
C PRO A 33 25.91 6.19 9.52
N PRO A 34 25.21 6.91 8.62
CA PRO A 34 25.12 6.50 7.22
C PRO A 34 26.51 6.28 6.61
N ASP A 35 26.56 5.43 5.59
CA ASP A 35 27.80 5.11 4.91
C ASP A 35 28.33 6.37 4.20
N LEU A 36 29.66 6.49 4.13
CA LEU A 36 30.34 7.64 3.54
C LEU A 36 30.98 7.22 2.23
N VAL A 37 30.77 8.03 1.19
CA VAL A 37 31.43 7.85 -0.10
C VAL A 37 32.21 9.11 -0.41
N HIS A 38 33.52 8.96 -0.55
CA HIS A 38 34.46 10.03 -0.90
C HIS A 38 35.04 9.76 -2.28
N LEU A 39 35.08 10.80 -3.12
CA LEU A 39 35.57 10.76 -4.48
C LEU A 39 36.62 11.85 -4.67
N VAL A 40 37.70 11.52 -5.36
CA VAL A 40 38.68 12.50 -5.80
C VAL A 40 38.45 12.81 -7.27
N LYS A 41 38.15 14.07 -7.56
CA LYS A 41 37.90 14.58 -8.91
C LYS A 41 39.07 15.40 -9.40
N GLN A 42 39.41 15.25 -10.67
CA GLN A 42 40.46 16.01 -11.35
C GLN A 42 39.92 16.63 -12.64
N PRO A 43 40.20 17.90 -12.95
CA PRO A 43 39.79 18.51 -14.21
C PRO A 43 40.36 17.74 -15.41
N VAL A 44 39.55 17.50 -16.44
CA VAL A 44 39.98 16.77 -17.65
C VAL A 44 41.13 17.52 -18.37
N LYS A 45 41.15 18.86 -18.27
CA LYS A 45 42.13 19.74 -18.93
C LYS A 45 43.36 20.08 -18.08
N SER A 46 43.38 19.76 -16.79
CA SER A 46 44.49 20.12 -15.89
C SER A 46 44.74 19.02 -14.86
N THR A 47 45.98 18.57 -14.76
CA THR A 47 46.39 17.51 -13.83
C THR A 47 46.84 18.02 -12.45
N SER A 48 46.96 19.33 -12.24
CA SER A 48 47.62 19.86 -11.03
C SER A 48 46.69 20.13 -9.85
N LYS A 49 45.36 20.10 -10.03
CA LYS A 49 44.38 20.34 -8.95
C LYS A 49 43.41 19.17 -8.85
N SER A 50 43.36 18.52 -7.69
CA SER A 50 42.33 17.53 -7.34
C SER A 50 41.41 18.12 -6.29
N VAL A 51 40.12 17.82 -6.38
CA VAL A 51 39.12 18.27 -5.42
C VAL A 51 38.44 17.05 -4.81
N GLY A 52 38.36 17.02 -3.49
CA GLY A 52 37.62 16.01 -2.73
C GLY A 52 36.13 16.33 -2.75
N VAL A 53 35.32 15.32 -3.04
CA VAL A 53 33.86 15.41 -3.03
C VAL A 53 33.31 14.22 -2.27
N TYR A 54 32.33 14.43 -1.41
CA TYR A 54 31.69 13.33 -0.71
C TYR A 54 30.17 13.45 -0.67
N HIS A 55 29.54 12.32 -0.37
CA HIS A 55 28.13 12.22 -0.05
C HIS A 55 27.88 11.02 0.85
N HIS A 56 26.71 10.99 1.48
CA HIS A 56 26.30 9.91 2.35
C HIS A 56 25.34 8.96 1.63
N VAL A 57 25.35 7.68 2.01
CA VAL A 57 24.54 6.63 1.40
C VAL A 57 23.98 5.70 2.46
N SER A 58 22.79 5.15 2.24
CA SER A 58 22.24 4.03 3.00
C SER A 58 21.55 3.03 2.07
N GLY A 59 21.58 1.74 2.43
CA GLY A 59 20.86 0.68 1.71
C GLY A 59 21.57 0.09 0.50
N THR A 60 22.85 0.39 0.29
CA THR A 60 23.68 -0.34 -0.68
C THR A 60 24.08 -1.72 -0.14
N ASP A 61 24.25 -2.67 -1.04
CA ASP A 61 24.71 -4.02 -0.70
C ASP A 61 26.18 -3.99 -0.23
N ALA A 62 26.38 -4.18 1.08
CA ALA A 62 27.68 -4.23 1.74
C ALA A 62 28.13 -5.67 2.06
N SER A 63 27.61 -6.68 1.35
CA SER A 63 27.99 -8.09 1.53
C SER A 63 29.40 -8.43 1.06
N SER A 64 30.02 -7.60 0.23
CA SER A 64 31.39 -7.81 -0.25
C SER A 64 32.06 -6.52 -0.70
N SER A 65 33.39 -6.53 -0.76
CA SER A 65 34.17 -5.44 -1.34
C SER A 65 33.85 -5.20 -2.83
N ALA A 66 33.50 -6.27 -3.57
CA ALA A 66 33.11 -6.18 -4.97
C ALA A 66 31.79 -5.41 -5.16
N SER A 67 30.80 -5.63 -4.30
CA SER A 67 29.51 -4.92 -4.34
C SER A 67 29.69 -3.42 -4.11
N LEU A 68 30.52 -3.03 -3.13
CA LEU A 68 30.83 -1.62 -2.85
C LEU A 68 31.67 -0.96 -3.96
N ALA A 69 32.63 -1.69 -4.52
CA ALA A 69 33.41 -1.21 -5.66
C ALA A 69 32.52 -1.01 -6.90
N ALA A 70 31.54 -1.90 -7.13
CA ALA A 70 30.56 -1.75 -8.20
C ALA A 70 29.74 -0.45 -8.02
N TYR A 71 29.33 -0.12 -6.79
CA TYR A 71 28.67 1.15 -6.50
C TYR A 71 29.56 2.35 -6.85
N ILE A 72 30.83 2.39 -6.42
CA ILE A 72 31.77 3.47 -6.78
C ILE A 72 31.90 3.59 -8.31
N ASN A 73 31.98 2.46 -9.02
CA ASN A 73 32.08 2.45 -10.48
C ASN A 73 30.85 3.10 -11.17
N THR A 74 29.67 3.05 -10.56
CA THR A 74 28.48 3.76 -11.08
C THR A 74 28.62 5.28 -11.02
N LEU A 75 29.49 5.80 -10.16
CA LEU A 75 29.70 7.24 -9.94
C LEU A 75 30.77 7.85 -10.85
N VAL A 76 31.52 7.01 -11.56
CA VAL A 76 32.64 7.42 -12.43
C VAL A 76 32.15 8.25 -13.61
N TYR A 77 30.96 7.91 -14.10
CA TYR A 77 30.33 8.58 -15.22
C TYR A 77 29.14 9.40 -14.75
N SER A 78 29.37 10.70 -14.50
CA SER A 78 28.28 11.64 -14.24
C SER A 78 27.90 12.37 -15.54
N PRO A 79 26.66 12.25 -16.04
CA PRO A 79 26.22 12.95 -17.26
C PRO A 79 26.25 14.48 -17.11
N HIS A 80 26.18 14.98 -15.87
CA HIS A 80 26.14 16.41 -15.55
C HIS A 80 27.53 17.04 -15.41
N ASP A 81 28.54 16.29 -15.00
CA ASP A 81 29.92 16.78 -14.84
C ASP A 81 30.83 16.24 -15.95
N LYS A 82 30.87 16.95 -17.08
CA LYS A 82 31.77 16.67 -18.21
C LYS A 82 33.16 17.29 -18.04
N THR A 83 33.37 18.05 -16.96
CA THR A 83 34.57 18.87 -16.77
C THR A 83 35.63 18.19 -15.93
N ASN A 84 35.22 17.31 -15.02
CA ASN A 84 36.10 16.57 -14.15
C ASN A 84 35.97 15.06 -14.39
N LYS A 85 37.06 14.33 -14.19
CA LYS A 85 37.09 12.87 -14.14
C LYS A 85 37.31 12.41 -12.70
N VAL A 86 36.70 11.30 -12.32
CA VAL A 86 36.94 10.65 -11.03
C VAL A 86 38.23 9.82 -11.13
N THR A 87 39.20 10.08 -10.27
CA THR A 87 40.50 9.37 -10.25
C THR A 87 40.55 8.27 -9.21
N SER A 88 39.87 8.46 -8.08
CA SER A 88 39.77 7.47 -7.01
C SER A 88 38.47 7.65 -6.23
N GLY A 89 37.98 6.57 -5.63
CA GLY A 89 36.86 6.58 -4.70
C GLY A 89 37.12 5.72 -3.48
N LEU A 90 36.56 6.12 -2.34
CA LEU A 90 36.61 5.43 -1.06
C LEU A 90 35.19 5.28 -0.53
N TYR A 91 34.79 4.05 -0.23
CA TYR A 91 33.53 3.74 0.45
C TYR A 91 33.83 3.34 1.89
N CYS A 92 33.15 3.94 2.88
CA CYS A 92 33.26 3.60 4.30
C CYS A 92 31.92 3.14 4.86
N CYS A 93 31.87 1.92 5.41
CA CYS A 93 30.69 1.31 6.02
C CYS A 93 31.03 0.86 7.45
N TYR A 94 30.30 1.33 8.46
CA TYR A 94 30.63 1.01 9.85
C TYR A 94 29.99 -0.32 10.28
N ASN A 95 30.77 -1.21 10.87
CA ASN A 95 30.34 -2.46 11.46
C ASN A 95 30.21 -2.27 12.97
N ALA A 96 28.98 -2.33 13.48
CA ALA A 96 28.68 -2.11 14.90
C ALA A 96 28.96 -3.33 15.80
N PHE A 97 28.97 -4.56 15.26
CA PHE A 97 29.31 -5.77 16.03
C PHE A 97 30.78 -5.75 16.46
N SER A 98 31.67 -5.65 15.47
CA SER A 98 33.12 -5.65 15.69
C SER A 98 33.71 -4.25 15.98
N ARG A 99 32.90 -3.18 15.85
CA ARG A 99 33.32 -1.77 15.97
C ARG A 99 34.48 -1.41 15.03
N LEU A 100 34.30 -1.76 13.77
CA LEU A 100 35.26 -1.56 12.69
C LEU A 100 34.64 -0.71 11.59
N ASP A 101 35.39 0.21 11.00
CA ASP A 101 34.98 0.93 9.80
C ASP A 101 35.54 0.22 8.56
N MET A 102 34.69 -0.49 7.83
CA MET A 102 35.05 -1.21 6.61
C MET A 102 35.26 -0.22 5.47
N ARG A 103 36.40 -0.32 4.80
CA ARG A 103 36.81 0.62 3.74
C ARG A 103 37.15 -0.10 2.45
N VAL A 104 36.58 0.38 1.35
CA VAL A 104 36.87 -0.11 0.00
C VAL A 104 37.34 1.06 -0.84
N GLN A 105 38.61 1.01 -1.26
CA GLN A 105 39.25 2.01 -2.09
C GLN A 105 39.40 1.51 -3.52
N VAL A 106 38.96 2.32 -4.47
CA VAL A 106 39.03 2.02 -5.90
C VAL A 106 39.86 3.10 -6.59
N GLN A 107 40.96 2.71 -7.23
CA GLN A 107 41.76 3.59 -8.07
C GLN A 107 41.35 3.42 -9.54
N ILE A 108 41.17 4.52 -10.29
CA ILE A 108 40.56 4.48 -11.62
C ILE A 108 41.50 5.08 -12.68
N PRO A 109 41.81 4.32 -13.77
CA PRO A 109 41.60 2.88 -13.94
C PRO A 109 42.60 2.09 -13.09
N GLY A 110 42.20 0.99 -12.45
CA GLY A 110 43.15 0.29 -11.58
C GLY A 110 42.57 -0.67 -10.55
N THR A 111 43.21 -0.67 -9.39
CA THR A 111 43.11 -1.68 -8.32
C THR A 111 42.00 -1.37 -7.33
N VAL A 112 41.40 -2.43 -6.78
CA VAL A 112 40.47 -2.37 -5.64
C VAL A 112 41.21 -2.89 -4.42
N GLU A 113 41.26 -2.09 -3.36
CA GLU A 113 41.82 -2.47 -2.06
C GLU A 113 40.71 -2.42 -1.02
N SER A 114 40.61 -3.46 -0.17
CA SER A 114 39.67 -3.50 0.94
C SER A 114 40.39 -3.74 2.25
N TYR A 115 40.03 -2.97 3.27
CA TYR A 115 40.60 -3.04 4.62
C TYR A 115 39.58 -2.56 5.65
N CYS A 116 39.85 -2.74 6.93
CA CYS A 116 39.04 -2.15 8.00
C CYS A 116 39.90 -1.28 8.91
N VAL A 117 39.25 -0.32 9.58
CA VAL A 117 39.89 0.61 10.51
C VAL A 117 39.26 0.45 11.89
N ASN A 118 40.08 0.24 12.92
CA ASN A 118 39.59 0.12 14.30
C ASN A 118 39.39 1.49 14.97
N GLU A 119 38.87 1.51 16.19
CA GLU A 119 38.69 2.73 17.01
C GLU A 119 39.99 3.53 17.26
N ARG A 120 41.17 2.92 17.08
CA ARG A 120 42.48 3.57 17.24
C ARG A 120 43.00 4.19 15.94
N GLY A 121 42.35 3.93 14.81
CA GLY A 121 42.79 4.33 13.48
C GLY A 121 43.74 3.33 12.80
N ASP A 122 43.98 2.14 13.38
CA ASP A 122 44.85 1.13 12.78
C ASP A 122 44.16 0.43 11.62
N LYS A 123 44.90 0.22 10.53
CA LYS A 123 44.46 -0.50 9.33
C LYS A 123 44.63 -2.01 9.53
N LEU A 124 43.56 -2.77 9.35
CA LEU A 124 43.47 -4.22 9.53
C LEU A 124 42.91 -4.91 8.27
N GLU A 125 43.11 -6.22 8.15
CA GLU A 125 42.55 -7.04 7.06
C GLU A 125 41.10 -7.45 7.37
N ALA A 126 40.23 -7.35 6.37
CA ALA A 126 38.81 -7.68 6.49
C ALA A 126 38.56 -9.19 6.29
N SER A 127 37.95 -9.86 7.28
CA SER A 127 37.52 -11.26 7.18
C SER A 127 36.12 -11.40 6.55
N GLU A 128 35.74 -12.61 6.15
CA GLU A 128 34.37 -12.89 5.67
C GLU A 128 33.30 -12.64 6.74
N GLU A 129 33.60 -12.91 8.01
CA GLU A 129 32.70 -12.65 9.14
C GLU A 129 32.44 -11.14 9.29
N HIS A 130 33.49 -10.31 9.17
CA HIS A 130 33.32 -8.85 9.19
C HIS A 130 32.39 -8.38 8.07
N TRP A 131 32.44 -8.97 6.87
CA TRP A 131 31.54 -8.61 5.76
C TRP A 131 30.08 -9.01 6.02
N LEU A 132 29.85 -10.19 6.63
CA LEU A 132 28.50 -10.62 7.02
C LEU A 132 27.88 -9.67 8.05
N GLU A 133 28.64 -9.31 9.09
CA GLU A 133 28.24 -8.34 10.10
C GLU A 133 27.93 -6.97 9.48
N THR A 134 28.82 -6.49 8.61
CA THR A 134 28.69 -5.20 7.93
C THR A 134 27.44 -5.13 7.05
N TYR A 135 27.15 -6.21 6.31
CA TYR A 135 25.93 -6.33 5.54
C TYR A 135 24.69 -6.21 6.41
N LEU A 136 24.62 -6.93 7.53
CA LEU A 136 23.47 -6.84 8.43
C LEU A 136 23.32 -5.42 9.00
N CYS A 137 24.42 -4.80 9.46
CA CYS A 137 24.42 -3.41 9.93
C CYS A 137 23.98 -2.42 8.85
N SER A 138 24.39 -2.58 7.59
CA SER A 138 24.00 -1.67 6.50
C SER A 138 22.50 -1.74 6.20
N VAL A 139 21.91 -2.95 6.23
CA VAL A 139 20.47 -3.15 6.05
C VAL A 139 19.69 -2.53 7.22
N LEU A 140 20.09 -2.78 8.46
CA LEU A 140 19.43 -2.23 9.65
C LEU A 140 19.50 -0.70 9.70
N ARG A 141 20.66 -0.12 9.37
CA ARG A 141 20.81 1.33 9.22
C ARG A 141 19.89 1.90 8.15
N ALA A 142 19.73 1.21 7.02
CA ALA A 142 18.85 1.69 5.96
C ALA A 142 17.39 1.82 6.42
N TYR A 143 16.92 0.92 7.30
CA TYR A 143 15.61 1.05 7.95
C TYR A 143 15.56 2.16 9.01
N SER A 144 16.62 2.30 9.81
CA SER A 144 16.71 3.33 10.87
C SER A 144 16.79 4.76 10.32
N TYR A 145 17.53 4.97 9.23
CA TYR A 145 17.69 6.27 8.55
C TYR A 145 16.67 6.49 7.42
N ALA A 146 15.68 5.61 7.27
CA ALA A 146 14.60 5.83 6.32
C ALA A 146 13.64 6.91 6.85
N ASP A 147 13.14 7.72 5.93
CA ASP A 147 12.14 8.74 6.25
C ASP A 147 10.74 8.10 6.30
N ASP A 148 9.89 8.59 7.19
CA ASP A 148 8.54 8.09 7.39
C ASP A 148 7.47 8.88 6.61
N GLY A 149 7.90 9.80 5.75
CA GLY A 149 7.07 10.72 4.96
C GLY A 149 7.03 12.13 5.54
N SER A 150 7.53 12.36 6.75
CA SER A 150 7.60 13.70 7.35
C SER A 150 8.68 14.60 6.73
N GLY A 151 9.72 14.01 6.16
CA GLY A 151 10.91 14.72 5.70
C GLY A 151 11.90 15.13 6.80
N ASP A 152 11.63 14.83 8.08
CA ASP A 152 12.52 15.22 9.19
C ASP A 152 13.87 14.49 9.12
N THR A 153 13.85 13.20 8.77
CA THR A 153 15.09 12.41 8.61
C THR A 153 15.88 12.87 7.39
N ILE A 154 15.19 13.31 6.33
CA ILE A 154 15.82 13.86 5.12
C ILE A 154 16.49 15.20 5.41
N LYS A 155 15.82 16.09 6.15
CA LYS A 155 16.35 17.42 6.51
C LYS A 155 17.53 17.35 7.49
N LYS A 156 17.64 16.27 8.28
CA LYS A 156 18.70 16.09 9.29
C LYS A 156 20.11 16.01 8.72
N ILE A 157 20.29 15.31 7.60
CA ILE A 157 21.59 15.12 6.93
C ILE A 157 21.42 15.44 5.45
N VAL A 158 22.10 16.49 5.00
CA VAL A 158 22.04 16.97 3.62
C VAL A 158 22.75 15.99 2.69
N GLY A 159 22.15 15.71 1.52
CA GLY A 159 22.82 14.96 0.46
C GLY A 159 23.00 13.45 0.75
N VAL A 160 22.10 12.83 1.52
CA VAL A 160 22.10 11.37 1.71
C VAL A 160 21.28 10.69 0.61
N ARG A 161 21.88 9.70 -0.06
CA ARG A 161 21.16 8.80 -0.98
C ARG A 161 20.62 7.60 -0.20
N ARG A 162 19.31 7.35 -0.26
CA ARG A 162 18.67 6.25 0.47
C ARG A 162 18.07 5.24 -0.49
N PHE A 163 18.65 4.05 -0.52
CA PHE A 163 18.19 2.93 -1.33
C PHE A 163 17.38 1.94 -0.49
N ASN A 164 16.52 1.18 -1.15
CA ASN A 164 15.89 0.03 -0.54
C ASN A 164 16.88 -1.15 -0.51
N PRO A 165 17.32 -1.63 0.66
CA PRO A 165 18.27 -2.73 0.76
C PRO A 165 17.67 -4.08 0.32
N ILE A 166 16.34 -4.26 0.39
CA ILE A 166 15.67 -5.55 0.15
C ILE A 166 14.59 -5.35 -0.93
N THR A 167 14.96 -5.65 -2.18
CA THR A 167 14.12 -5.39 -3.36
C THR A 167 13.47 -6.65 -3.94
N ASN A 168 13.90 -7.84 -3.53
CA ASN A 168 13.42 -9.11 -4.05
C ASN A 168 13.58 -10.24 -3.02
N THR A 169 13.09 -11.44 -3.35
CA THR A 169 13.12 -12.61 -2.45
C THR A 169 14.52 -13.20 -2.23
N GLU A 170 15.46 -12.99 -3.16
CA GLU A 170 16.85 -13.45 -2.97
C GLU A 170 17.56 -12.59 -1.92
N ALA A 171 17.38 -11.27 -2.00
CA ALA A 171 17.87 -10.32 -0.99
C ALA A 171 17.21 -10.57 0.38
N GLU A 172 15.91 -10.89 0.41
CA GLU A 172 15.22 -11.34 1.63
C GLU A 172 15.91 -12.56 2.23
N HIS A 173 16.17 -13.61 1.44
CA HIS A 173 16.82 -14.82 1.95
C HIS A 173 18.21 -14.53 2.53
N LYS A 174 19.01 -13.70 1.86
CA LYS A 174 20.33 -13.28 2.35
C LYS A 174 20.22 -12.51 3.67
N PHE A 175 19.27 -11.60 3.77
CA PHE A 175 19.01 -10.83 4.99
C PHE A 175 18.58 -11.74 6.16
N LEU A 176 17.63 -12.65 5.94
CA LEU A 176 17.15 -13.55 6.98
C LEU A 176 18.22 -14.57 7.41
N ASP A 177 19.05 -15.07 6.50
CA ASP A 177 20.19 -15.95 6.84
C ASP A 177 21.24 -15.21 7.68
N ALA A 178 21.59 -13.97 7.30
CA ALA A 178 22.51 -13.14 8.09
C ALA A 178 21.94 -12.84 9.49
N ALA A 179 20.66 -12.47 9.55
CA ALA A 179 19.96 -12.21 10.81
C ALA A 179 19.89 -13.45 11.70
N GLU A 180 19.65 -14.64 11.14
CA GLU A 180 19.62 -15.90 11.89
C GLU A 180 20.98 -16.20 12.55
N ARG A 181 22.08 -16.08 11.77
CA ARG A 181 23.43 -16.39 12.23
C ARG A 181 23.90 -15.44 13.34
N LEU A 182 23.56 -14.15 13.21
CA LEU A 182 24.00 -13.10 14.13
C LEU A 182 22.99 -12.77 15.23
N PHE A 183 21.83 -13.43 15.26
CA PHE A 183 20.71 -13.11 16.16
C PHE A 183 21.11 -12.95 17.62
N PHE A 184 21.87 -13.91 18.15
CA PHE A 184 22.26 -13.96 19.57
C PHE A 184 23.33 -12.93 19.96
N ALA A 185 23.96 -12.28 18.98
CA ALA A 185 24.85 -11.14 19.18
C ALA A 185 24.12 -9.79 18.99
N GLY A 186 22.84 -9.79 18.59
CA GLY A 186 22.10 -8.58 18.22
C GLY A 186 21.99 -7.50 19.30
N TRP A 187 22.07 -7.88 20.57
CA TRP A 187 22.08 -6.94 21.70
C TRP A 187 23.28 -5.97 21.68
N GLN A 188 24.38 -6.33 21.00
CA GLN A 188 25.56 -5.49 20.85
C GLN A 188 25.31 -4.25 19.99
N LEU A 189 24.26 -4.27 19.15
CA LEU A 189 23.94 -3.19 18.23
C LEU A 189 23.29 -1.98 18.91
N GLY A 190 22.90 -2.09 20.17
CA GLY A 190 22.10 -1.07 20.86
C GLY A 190 20.60 -1.30 20.72
N SER A 191 19.81 -0.34 21.21
CA SER A 191 18.35 -0.40 21.28
C SER A 191 17.72 0.96 21.07
N ASP A 192 16.41 0.98 20.86
CA ASP A 192 15.66 2.22 20.75
C ASP A 192 15.74 3.06 22.06
N PRO A 193 15.57 4.40 22.00
CA PRO A 193 15.78 5.29 23.15
C PRO A 193 14.87 5.05 24.37
N GLU A 194 13.83 4.25 24.20
CA GLU A 194 12.88 3.88 25.26
C GLU A 194 13.37 2.69 26.10
N ILE A 195 14.36 1.95 25.61
CA ILE A 195 14.91 0.75 26.24
C ILE A 195 16.20 1.13 26.96
N GLN A 196 16.30 0.79 28.25
CA GLN A 196 17.50 1.13 29.02
C GLN A 196 18.67 0.20 28.69
N VAL A 197 18.39 -1.10 28.72
CA VAL A 197 19.39 -2.15 28.53
C VAL A 197 18.97 -3.03 27.35
N PRO A 198 19.74 -3.04 26.25
CA PRO A 198 19.49 -3.95 25.15
C PRO A 198 19.53 -5.41 25.62
N ASN A 199 18.55 -6.21 25.19
CA ASN A 199 18.50 -7.64 25.45
C ASN A 199 18.25 -8.42 24.16
N LEU A 200 18.05 -9.74 24.22
CA LEU A 200 17.86 -10.58 23.04
C LEU A 200 16.59 -10.23 22.25
N VAL A 201 15.57 -9.69 22.91
CA VAL A 201 14.25 -9.36 22.34
C VAL A 201 14.14 -7.88 21.94
N SER A 202 14.79 -6.99 22.68
CA SER A 202 14.72 -5.54 22.54
C SER A 202 16.09 -4.98 22.14
N ASN A 203 16.36 -4.93 20.83
CA ASN A 203 17.56 -4.36 20.23
C ASN A 203 17.27 -3.93 18.79
N HIS A 204 18.21 -3.25 18.13
CA HIS A 204 17.98 -2.77 16.77
C HIS A 204 17.83 -3.87 15.71
N LEU A 205 18.39 -5.06 15.92
CA LEU A 205 18.18 -6.20 15.01
C LEU A 205 16.73 -6.69 15.07
N THR A 206 16.19 -6.88 16.27
CA THR A 206 14.80 -7.32 16.43
C THR A 206 13.80 -6.25 15.99
N THR A 207 14.03 -4.98 16.33
CA THR A 207 13.24 -3.85 15.82
C THR A 207 13.29 -3.80 14.28
N GLY A 208 14.46 -3.96 13.68
CA GLY A 208 14.64 -4.01 12.22
C GLY A 208 13.90 -5.17 11.56
N LEU A 209 13.97 -6.38 12.14
CA LEU A 209 13.25 -7.57 11.65
C LEU A 209 11.73 -7.37 11.73
N LEU A 210 11.21 -6.86 12.86
CA LEU A 210 9.79 -6.59 13.02
C LEU A 210 9.31 -5.52 12.03
N ASN A 211 10.08 -4.45 11.82
CA ASN A 211 9.79 -3.43 10.83
C ASN A 211 9.79 -4.01 9.41
N TYR A 212 10.79 -4.83 9.05
CA TYR A 212 10.82 -5.54 7.77
C TYR A 212 9.56 -6.38 7.54
N ILE A 213 9.19 -7.21 8.52
CA ILE A 213 8.02 -8.10 8.45
C ILE A 213 6.74 -7.27 8.32
N ARG A 214 6.58 -6.19 9.09
CA ARG A 214 5.43 -5.28 9.04
C ARG A 214 5.29 -4.56 7.69
N THR A 215 6.42 -4.10 7.15
CA THR A 215 6.43 -3.34 5.89
C THR A 215 6.15 -4.25 4.70
N THR A 216 6.71 -5.47 4.68
CA THR A 216 6.58 -6.38 3.54
C THR A 216 5.36 -7.32 3.61
N GLY A 217 4.81 -7.56 4.79
CA GLY A 217 3.73 -8.52 5.00
C GLY A 217 4.19 -9.99 4.97
N ARG A 218 5.50 -10.24 5.06
CA ARG A 218 6.10 -11.58 4.95
C ARG A 218 6.03 -12.35 6.28
N TYR A 219 4.84 -12.45 6.85
CA TYR A 219 4.62 -13.05 8.17
C TYR A 219 5.09 -14.51 8.24
N ALA A 220 4.87 -15.31 7.19
CA ALA A 220 5.33 -16.71 7.14
C ALA A 220 6.86 -16.84 7.24
N SER A 221 7.62 -15.96 6.58
CA SER A 221 9.09 -15.95 6.68
C SER A 221 9.53 -15.60 8.09
N GLY A 222 8.88 -14.59 8.70
CA GLY A 222 9.13 -14.18 10.09
C GLY A 222 8.80 -15.28 11.10
N ILE A 223 7.67 -15.96 10.94
CA ILE A 223 7.26 -17.09 11.78
C ILE A 223 8.30 -18.20 11.72
N ASN A 224 8.71 -18.62 10.52
CA ASN A 224 9.71 -19.68 10.36
C ASN A 224 11.06 -19.32 11.02
N LEU A 225 11.50 -18.07 10.86
CA LEU A 225 12.73 -17.57 11.49
C LEU A 225 12.63 -17.65 13.02
N PHE A 226 11.60 -17.04 13.60
CA PHE A 226 11.47 -16.98 15.06
C PHE A 226 11.13 -18.34 15.68
N GLU A 227 10.39 -19.22 14.99
CA GLU A 227 10.19 -20.61 15.46
C GLU A 227 11.50 -21.37 15.56
N LYS A 228 12.37 -21.23 14.56
CA LYS A 228 13.70 -21.85 14.56
C LYS A 228 14.55 -21.30 15.71
N LEU A 229 14.60 -19.98 15.88
CA LEU A 229 15.38 -19.33 16.93
C LEU A 229 14.85 -19.66 18.34
N ARG A 230 13.52 -19.75 18.51
CA ARG A 230 12.86 -20.11 19.79
C ARG A 230 13.27 -21.48 20.32
N THR A 231 13.69 -22.40 19.45
CA THR A 231 14.20 -23.72 19.91
C THR A 231 15.46 -23.60 20.78
N ARG A 232 16.21 -22.50 20.62
CA ARG A 232 17.42 -22.23 21.39
C ARG A 232 17.15 -21.36 22.62
N ASP A 233 16.26 -20.39 22.52
CA ASP A 233 15.88 -19.52 23.64
C ASP A 233 14.37 -19.25 23.69
N PRO A 234 13.66 -19.64 24.78
CA PRO A 234 12.23 -19.40 24.92
C PRO A 234 11.81 -17.92 24.94
N GLU A 235 12.68 -16.95 25.27
CA GLU A 235 12.33 -15.51 25.37
C GLU A 235 11.84 -14.95 24.02
N ILE A 236 12.32 -15.53 22.94
CA ILE A 236 11.99 -15.22 21.54
C ILE A 236 10.50 -15.49 21.24
N SER A 237 9.80 -16.24 22.11
CA SER A 237 8.36 -16.46 21.99
C SER A 237 7.56 -15.14 21.99
N SER A 238 8.06 -14.09 22.64
CA SER A 238 7.46 -12.76 22.62
C SER A 238 7.47 -12.13 21.21
N LEU A 239 8.60 -12.25 20.49
CA LEU A 239 8.73 -11.78 19.10
C LEU A 239 7.84 -12.58 18.15
N LEU A 240 7.84 -13.91 18.31
CA LEU A 240 6.98 -14.78 17.51
C LEU A 240 5.49 -14.48 17.73
N ALA A 241 5.08 -14.23 18.97
CA ALA A 241 3.71 -13.82 19.29
C ALA A 241 3.35 -12.48 18.62
N ARG A 242 4.25 -11.49 18.62
CA ARG A 242 4.05 -10.23 17.90
C ARG A 242 3.85 -10.45 16.40
N VAL A 243 4.64 -11.32 15.77
CA VAL A 243 4.48 -11.65 14.34
C VAL A 243 3.16 -12.36 14.08
N TYR A 244 2.74 -13.29 14.94
CA TYR A 244 1.43 -13.95 14.82
C TYR A 244 0.27 -12.94 14.93
N ILE A 245 0.35 -11.98 15.86
CA ILE A 245 -0.65 -10.90 16.00
C ILE A 245 -0.68 -10.03 14.74
N MET A 246 0.49 -9.65 14.21
CA MET A 246 0.58 -8.85 12.97
C MET A 246 0.04 -9.59 11.73
N GLY A 247 0.12 -10.92 11.72
CA GLY A 247 -0.40 -11.79 10.67
C GLY A 247 -1.84 -12.27 10.88
N ASP A 248 -2.60 -11.64 11.79
CA ASP A 248 -3.99 -11.98 12.14
C ASP A 248 -4.19 -13.42 12.67
N GLU A 249 -3.13 -14.09 13.16
CA GLU A 249 -3.18 -15.43 13.76
C GLU A 249 -3.26 -15.37 15.31
N GLU A 250 -4.17 -14.55 15.82
CA GLU A 250 -4.25 -14.18 17.24
C GLU A 250 -4.42 -15.38 18.19
N VAL A 251 -5.19 -16.40 17.78
CA VAL A 251 -5.43 -17.59 18.60
C VAL A 251 -4.13 -18.34 18.88
N LYS A 252 -3.27 -18.50 17.85
CA LYS A 252 -1.96 -19.13 18.00
C LYS A 252 -1.04 -18.26 18.86
N ALA A 253 -1.07 -16.94 18.68
CA ALA A 253 -0.29 -16.01 19.51
C ALA A 253 -0.64 -16.17 21.00
N VAL A 254 -1.94 -16.24 21.35
CA VAL A 254 -2.38 -16.40 22.74
C VAL A 254 -1.99 -17.77 23.30
N GLN A 255 -2.12 -18.85 22.51
CA GLN A 255 -1.68 -20.18 22.93
C GLN A 255 -0.17 -20.22 23.19
N LEU A 256 0.62 -19.62 22.29
CA LEU A 256 2.06 -19.50 22.43
C LEU A 256 2.44 -18.70 23.68
N LEU A 257 1.82 -17.54 23.90
CA LEU A 257 2.07 -16.70 25.07
C LEU A 257 1.74 -17.45 26.37
N ARG A 258 0.61 -18.16 26.42
CA ARG A 258 0.25 -19.01 27.57
C ARG A 258 1.36 -20.02 27.87
N ASP A 259 1.79 -20.76 26.85
CA ASP A 259 2.78 -21.83 27.02
C ASP A 259 4.16 -21.27 27.41
N ALA A 260 4.56 -20.13 26.85
CA ALA A 260 5.81 -19.45 27.17
C ALA A 260 5.80 -18.85 28.59
N ILE A 261 4.71 -18.21 29.01
CA ILE A 261 4.58 -17.62 30.36
C ILE A 261 4.53 -18.71 31.44
N HIS A 262 3.99 -19.90 31.14
CA HIS A 262 4.08 -21.03 32.06
C HIS A 262 5.52 -21.49 32.29
N GLN A 263 6.40 -21.37 31.28
CA GLN A 263 7.82 -21.70 31.41
C GLN A 263 8.59 -20.56 32.08
N MET A 264 8.30 -19.32 31.72
CA MET A 264 8.99 -18.11 32.19
C MET A 264 8.00 -17.10 32.77
N PRO A 265 7.57 -17.32 34.03
CA PRO A 265 6.51 -16.53 34.65
C PRO A 265 6.86 -15.06 34.89
N MET A 266 8.15 -14.72 34.98
CA MET A 266 8.61 -13.38 35.33
C MET A 266 9.34 -12.69 34.18
N ASP A 267 9.16 -13.14 32.94
CA ASP A 267 9.78 -12.50 31.78
C ASP A 267 8.95 -11.29 31.31
N TYR A 268 9.53 -10.08 31.37
CA TYR A 268 8.78 -8.85 31.12
C TYR A 268 8.36 -8.66 29.65
N PRO A 269 9.13 -9.03 28.60
CA PRO A 269 8.70 -8.87 27.21
C PRO A 269 7.49 -9.74 26.86
N LEU A 270 7.41 -10.96 27.41
CA LEU A 270 6.22 -11.82 27.28
C LEU A 270 4.99 -11.19 27.96
N LEU A 271 5.16 -10.69 29.18
CA LEU A 271 4.09 -10.05 29.94
C LEU A 271 3.64 -8.73 29.30
N ASP A 272 4.56 -7.91 28.79
CA ASP A 272 4.25 -6.68 28.05
C ASP A 272 3.49 -6.99 26.77
N CYS A 273 3.94 -7.97 25.97
CA CYS A 273 3.23 -8.41 24.77
C CYS A 273 1.80 -8.90 25.09
N GLN A 274 1.62 -9.61 26.20
CA GLN A 274 0.30 -10.08 26.62
C GLN A 274 -0.60 -8.93 27.09
N ALA A 275 -0.06 -7.99 27.89
CA ALA A 275 -0.79 -6.81 28.36
C ALA A 275 -1.21 -5.90 27.20
N GLU A 276 -0.30 -5.67 26.24
CA GLU A 276 -0.57 -4.95 24.99
C GLU A 276 -1.74 -5.56 24.21
N TYR A 277 -1.71 -6.88 24.04
CA TYR A 277 -2.76 -7.60 23.33
C TYR A 277 -4.11 -7.51 24.06
N CYS A 278 -4.12 -7.62 25.40
CA CYS A 278 -5.36 -7.43 26.16
C CYS A 278 -5.91 -6.00 26.04
N LEU A 279 -5.05 -4.99 26.04
CA LEU A 279 -5.43 -3.60 25.85
C LEU A 279 -6.01 -3.34 24.45
N SER A 280 -5.40 -3.89 23.40
CA SER A 280 -5.90 -3.73 22.02
C SER A 280 -7.29 -4.34 21.83
N LYS A 281 -7.67 -5.32 22.65
CA LYS A 281 -9.01 -5.93 22.71
C LYS A 281 -9.98 -5.24 23.67
N GLY A 282 -9.59 -4.13 24.29
CA GLY A 282 -10.41 -3.41 25.27
C GLY A 282 -10.61 -4.17 26.59
N ARG A 283 -9.73 -5.13 26.91
CA ARG A 283 -9.78 -5.97 28.13
C ARG A 283 -8.78 -5.49 29.18
N SER A 284 -8.96 -4.24 29.60
CA SER A 284 -8.10 -3.59 30.59
C SER A 284 -8.17 -4.26 31.97
N ASP A 285 -9.28 -4.93 32.28
CA ASP A 285 -9.48 -5.75 33.47
C ASP A 285 -8.46 -6.89 33.58
N LEU A 286 -8.18 -7.56 32.45
CA LEU A 286 -7.18 -8.62 32.38
C LEU A 286 -5.76 -8.05 32.26
N ALA A 287 -5.60 -6.94 31.55
CA ALA A 287 -4.30 -6.31 31.34
C ALA A 287 -3.66 -5.78 32.64
N LEU A 288 -4.47 -5.35 33.62
CA LEU A 288 -3.99 -4.71 34.84
C LEU A 288 -3.03 -5.58 35.66
N GLU A 289 -3.44 -6.80 36.00
CA GLU A 289 -2.61 -7.69 36.81
C GLU A 289 -1.37 -8.16 36.05
N ILE A 290 -1.48 -8.30 34.72
CA ILE A 290 -0.35 -8.64 33.85
C ILE A 290 0.66 -7.49 33.82
N ALA A 291 0.20 -6.24 33.63
CA ALA A 291 1.06 -5.06 33.59
C ALA A 291 1.75 -4.80 34.94
N LYS A 292 1.04 -4.94 36.07
CA LYS A 292 1.64 -4.87 37.41
C LYS A 292 2.76 -5.90 37.58
N ARG A 293 2.52 -7.13 37.13
CA ARG A 293 3.52 -8.21 37.17
C ARG A 293 4.72 -7.89 36.28
N SER A 294 4.50 -7.29 35.10
CA SER A 294 5.56 -6.82 34.21
C SER A 294 6.44 -5.76 34.87
N VAL A 295 5.83 -4.79 35.56
CA VAL A 295 6.57 -3.77 36.35
C VAL A 295 7.37 -4.39 37.50
N ILE A 296 6.81 -5.38 38.20
CA ILE A 296 7.54 -6.08 39.28
C ILE A 296 8.74 -6.85 38.72
N SER A 297 8.61 -7.42 37.52
CA SER A 297 9.71 -8.11 36.84
C SER A 297 10.84 -7.15 36.44
N ALA A 298 10.50 -6.03 35.79
CA ALA A 298 11.48 -5.06 35.29
C ALA A 298 11.09 -3.63 35.69
N PRO A 299 11.37 -3.20 36.94
CA PRO A 299 11.00 -1.88 37.44
C PRO A 299 11.90 -0.75 36.92
N SER A 300 13.06 -1.06 36.35
CA SER A 300 13.98 -0.08 35.76
C SER A 300 13.64 0.25 34.30
N GLU A 301 12.81 -0.56 33.65
CA GLU A 301 12.44 -0.38 32.24
C GLU A 301 11.26 0.58 32.08
N PHE A 302 11.39 1.57 31.20
CA PHE A 302 10.33 2.56 30.96
C PHE A 302 9.05 1.93 30.37
N ALA A 303 9.22 0.96 29.47
CA ALA A 303 8.10 0.34 28.74
C ALA A 303 7.07 -0.32 29.67
N THR A 304 7.52 -0.96 30.77
CA THR A 304 6.62 -1.65 31.71
C THR A 304 5.73 -0.65 32.47
N TRP A 305 6.31 0.46 32.92
CA TRP A 305 5.57 1.54 33.58
C TRP A 305 4.65 2.29 32.63
N ALA A 306 5.11 2.58 31.40
CA ALA A 306 4.29 3.21 30.37
C ALA A 306 3.06 2.36 30.05
N ARG A 307 3.23 1.04 29.89
CA ARG A 307 2.13 0.09 29.70
C ARG A 307 1.14 0.12 30.86
N LEU A 308 1.63 0.09 32.11
CA LEU A 308 0.76 0.17 33.28
C LEU A 308 -0.03 1.48 33.34
N ALA A 309 0.60 2.61 32.96
CA ALA A 309 -0.07 3.89 32.85
C ALA A 309 -1.17 3.88 31.77
N GLU A 310 -0.91 3.28 30.59
CA GLU A 310 -1.94 3.07 29.56
C GLU A 310 -3.13 2.26 30.07
N VAL A 311 -2.88 1.19 30.84
CA VAL A 311 -3.96 0.40 31.47
C VAL A 311 -4.79 1.27 32.40
N TYR A 312 -4.17 2.03 33.30
CA TYR A 312 -4.90 2.89 34.23
C TYR A 312 -5.70 3.99 33.52
N ILE A 313 -5.15 4.57 32.45
CA ILE A 313 -5.84 5.54 31.58
C ILE A 313 -7.09 4.90 30.97
N SER A 314 -6.98 3.68 30.45
CA SER A 314 -8.10 2.95 29.86
C SER A 314 -9.19 2.56 30.87
N MET A 315 -8.82 2.38 32.14
CA MET A 315 -9.73 2.10 33.26
C MET A 315 -10.29 3.36 33.93
N GLU A 316 -9.94 4.55 33.43
CA GLU A 316 -10.32 5.84 34.00
C GLU A 316 -9.84 6.04 35.46
N GLN A 317 -8.75 5.36 35.84
CA GLN A 317 -8.08 5.50 37.15
C GLN A 317 -6.95 6.53 37.05
N TRP A 318 -7.35 7.81 36.95
CA TRP A 318 -6.46 8.93 36.64
C TRP A 318 -5.41 9.22 37.70
N ASP A 319 -5.76 9.07 38.97
CA ASP A 319 -4.86 9.24 40.13
C ASP A 319 -3.72 8.22 40.08
N MET A 320 -4.06 6.95 39.86
CA MET A 320 -3.10 5.86 39.69
C MET A 320 -2.28 6.03 38.42
N ALA A 321 -2.86 6.51 37.32
CA ALA A 321 -2.13 6.80 36.08
C ALA A 321 -1.05 7.87 36.29
N LEU A 322 -1.36 8.97 36.97
CA LEU A 322 -0.39 10.03 37.29
C LEU A 322 0.69 9.55 38.27
N LEU A 323 0.32 8.79 39.30
CA LEU A 323 1.30 8.17 40.22
C LEU A 323 2.26 7.24 39.50
N THR A 324 1.75 6.45 38.56
CA THR A 324 2.52 5.52 37.72
C THR A 324 3.45 6.31 36.81
N LEU A 325 2.95 7.35 36.14
CA LEU A 325 3.74 8.22 35.27
C LEU A 325 4.88 8.91 36.02
N ASN A 326 4.63 9.40 37.24
CA ASN A 326 5.66 9.99 38.12
C ASN A 326 6.72 8.99 38.56
N SER A 327 6.40 7.70 38.54
CA SER A 327 7.31 6.61 38.90
C SER A 327 8.07 6.05 37.69
N CYS A 328 7.79 6.52 36.47
CA CYS A 328 8.47 6.06 35.26
C CYS A 328 9.96 6.45 35.27
N PRO A 329 10.88 5.51 34.98
CA PRO A 329 12.28 5.85 34.75
C PRO A 329 12.43 6.62 33.43
N MET A 330 13.15 7.74 33.46
CA MET A 330 13.30 8.62 32.29
C MET A 330 14.73 8.62 31.75
N PHE A 331 14.86 8.50 30.42
CA PHE A 331 16.15 8.46 29.74
C PHE A 331 16.31 9.67 28.81
N THR A 332 17.48 10.30 28.86
CA THR A 332 17.78 11.42 27.97
C THR A 332 18.11 10.90 26.57
N TYR A 333 17.39 11.39 25.56
CA TYR A 333 17.70 11.08 24.18
C TYR A 333 19.02 11.72 23.79
N GLN A 334 19.95 10.90 23.28
CA GLN A 334 21.22 11.35 22.73
C GLN A 334 21.41 10.70 21.37
N ASP A 335 21.58 11.53 20.36
CA ASP A 335 21.80 11.09 18.98
C ASP A 335 23.30 10.84 18.75
N LYS A 336 23.79 9.70 19.26
CA LYS A 336 25.22 9.40 19.40
C LYS A 336 25.93 9.13 18.07
N ASP A 337 25.18 8.74 17.05
CA ASP A 337 25.73 8.23 15.79
C ASP A 337 25.55 9.20 14.60
N SER A 338 25.05 10.42 14.85
CA SER A 338 24.96 11.44 13.80
C SER A 338 26.35 11.79 13.24
N PRO A 339 26.52 11.84 11.90
CA PRO A 339 27.81 12.14 11.30
C PRO A 339 28.22 13.59 11.59
N ARG A 340 29.49 13.78 11.99
CA ARG A 340 30.11 15.11 12.07
C ARG A 340 30.52 15.52 10.67
N MET A 341 29.87 16.56 10.14
CA MET A 341 30.16 17.09 8.80
C MET A 341 31.03 18.35 8.91
N PRO A 342 32.17 18.43 8.20
CA PRO A 342 32.91 19.68 8.09
C PRO A 342 32.10 20.74 7.35
N GLU A 343 32.47 22.01 7.52
CA GLU A 343 31.87 23.10 6.74
C GLU A 343 32.22 22.91 5.25
N PRO A 344 31.23 22.77 4.37
CA PRO A 344 31.49 22.46 2.98
C PRO A 344 31.93 23.70 2.20
N ALA A 345 32.95 23.57 1.34
CA ALA A 345 33.37 24.66 0.46
C ALA A 345 32.28 25.05 -0.55
N ARG A 346 31.51 24.04 -1.00
CA ARG A 346 30.35 24.20 -1.87
C ARG A 346 29.43 22.98 -1.74
N VAL A 347 28.12 23.20 -1.87
CA VAL A 347 27.12 22.11 -1.93
C VAL A 347 26.44 22.14 -3.30
N SER A 348 26.36 21.00 -3.96
CA SER A 348 25.67 20.81 -5.24
C SER A 348 24.60 19.73 -5.10
N LEU A 349 23.34 20.12 -5.21
CA LEU A 349 22.17 19.23 -5.10
C LEU A 349 21.41 19.21 -6.45
N PRO A 350 21.89 18.45 -7.45
CA PRO A 350 21.21 18.36 -8.74
C PRO A 350 19.86 17.66 -8.59
N LEU A 351 18.85 18.15 -9.33
CA LEU A 351 17.53 17.54 -9.40
C LEU A 351 17.45 16.62 -10.62
N ALA A 352 16.89 15.43 -10.45
CA ALA A 352 16.59 14.53 -11.56
C ALA A 352 15.37 15.04 -12.33
N PRO A 353 15.42 15.20 -13.68
CA PRO A 353 14.26 15.61 -14.48
C PRO A 353 13.02 14.75 -14.24
N GLU A 354 13.23 13.45 -13.97
CA GLU A 354 12.19 12.47 -13.68
C GLU A 354 11.57 12.61 -12.28
N ALA A 355 12.08 13.51 -11.44
CA ALA A 355 11.53 13.82 -10.12
C ALA A 355 10.82 15.19 -10.08
N MET A 356 10.86 15.95 -11.19
CA MET A 356 10.29 17.29 -11.25
C MET A 356 8.76 17.23 -11.43
N CYS A 357 8.07 18.05 -10.64
CA CYS A 357 6.63 18.20 -10.65
C CYS A 357 6.28 19.61 -10.16
N ASP A 358 5.60 20.40 -10.99
CA ASP A 358 5.26 21.80 -10.70
C ASP A 358 4.45 21.96 -9.40
N GLU A 359 3.66 20.97 -9.00
CA GLU A 359 2.90 20.97 -7.73
C GLU A 359 3.78 20.78 -6.48
N ILE A 360 4.98 20.24 -6.63
CA ILE A 360 5.92 19.87 -5.54
C ILE A 360 7.15 20.80 -5.55
N ASP A 361 7.39 21.48 -6.67
CA ASP A 361 8.57 22.30 -6.91
C ASP A 361 8.35 23.77 -6.51
N ASP A 362 8.70 24.09 -5.27
CA ASP A 362 8.83 25.48 -4.77
C ASP A 362 10.06 26.17 -5.36
N SER A 363 9.99 26.57 -6.63
CA SER A 363 11.00 27.40 -7.27
C SER A 363 10.95 28.89 -6.83
N GLY A 364 10.06 29.26 -5.90
CA GLY A 364 9.78 30.66 -5.53
C GLY A 364 9.80 31.05 -4.03
N ALA A 365 9.95 30.13 -3.07
CA ALA A 365 9.67 30.41 -1.65
C ALA A 365 10.87 30.27 -0.69
N MET A 366 12.10 30.55 -1.14
CA MET A 366 13.28 30.68 -0.27
C MET A 366 13.35 32.07 0.40
N GLY A 367 12.25 32.50 1.02
CA GLY A 367 12.26 33.57 2.01
C GLY A 367 11.82 32.95 3.32
N GLU A 368 12.61 33.05 4.39
CA GLU A 368 12.12 32.75 5.74
C GLU A 368 10.91 33.65 6.00
N GLU A 369 9.70 33.11 5.88
CA GLU A 369 8.51 33.84 6.29
C GLU A 369 8.59 34.02 7.82
N LEU A 370 8.38 35.24 8.30
CA LEU A 370 8.49 35.59 9.72
C LEU A 370 7.41 34.87 10.53
N VAL A 371 7.73 33.66 11.01
CA VAL A 371 6.88 32.90 11.95
C VAL A 371 6.78 33.64 13.28
N HIS A 372 5.57 33.73 13.84
CA HIS A 372 5.35 34.38 15.12
C HIS A 372 6.23 33.74 16.24
N PRO A 373 6.97 34.52 17.05
CA PRO A 373 7.92 33.98 18.04
C PRO A 373 7.33 32.98 19.03
N ASN A 374 6.04 33.13 19.39
CA ASN A 374 5.35 32.19 20.29
C ASN A 374 5.16 30.79 19.69
N LEU A 375 4.98 30.68 18.37
CA LEU A 375 4.83 29.39 17.68
C LEU A 375 6.18 28.70 17.52
N ARG A 376 7.24 29.47 17.23
CA ARG A 376 8.61 28.96 17.12
C ARG A 376 9.18 28.44 18.45
N ARG A 377 8.71 28.96 19.58
CA ARG A 377 9.18 28.60 20.93
C ARG A 377 8.47 27.40 21.56
N LEU A 378 7.56 26.74 20.84
CA LEU A 378 6.86 25.55 21.35
C LEU A 378 7.85 24.44 21.70
N SER A 379 8.04 24.20 22.99
CA SER A 379 9.02 23.23 23.49
C SER A 379 8.61 21.78 23.24
N ALA A 380 7.31 21.50 23.15
CA ALA A 380 6.76 20.15 22.95
C ALA A 380 7.24 19.48 21.66
N ALA A 381 7.45 20.25 20.59
CA ALA A 381 7.88 19.74 19.30
C ALA A 381 9.28 19.10 19.31
N ASN A 382 10.11 19.45 20.31
CA ASN A 382 11.49 18.95 20.42
C ASN A 382 11.63 17.68 21.26
N TYR A 383 10.57 17.21 21.93
CA TYR A 383 10.65 16.01 22.76
C TYR A 383 10.86 14.75 21.91
N LYS A 384 11.74 13.86 22.40
CA LYS A 384 12.07 12.56 21.80
C LYS A 384 12.18 11.49 22.90
N GLY A 385 12.05 10.22 22.52
CA GLY A 385 12.20 9.07 23.43
C GLY A 385 11.17 9.08 24.56
N THR A 386 11.60 8.76 25.78
CA THR A 386 10.70 8.58 26.93
C THR A 386 9.89 9.86 27.25
N PHE A 387 10.47 11.06 27.10
CA PHE A 387 9.78 12.32 27.35
C PHE A 387 8.63 12.57 26.36
N GLN A 388 8.83 12.21 25.09
CA GLN A 388 7.78 12.33 24.08
C GLN A 388 6.63 11.38 24.39
N LYS A 389 6.92 10.13 24.73
CA LYS A 389 5.91 9.12 25.06
C LYS A 389 5.15 9.46 26.35
N ALA A 390 5.85 9.94 27.38
CA ALA A 390 5.23 10.45 28.60
C ALA A 390 4.32 11.66 28.33
N TYR A 391 4.74 12.58 27.45
CA TYR A 391 3.92 13.72 27.04
C TYR A 391 2.65 13.27 26.30
N SER A 392 2.76 12.30 25.39
CA SER A 392 1.60 11.73 24.69
C SER A 392 0.58 11.07 25.63
N LEU A 393 1.05 10.39 26.69
CA LEU A 393 0.15 9.84 27.71
C LEU A 393 -0.55 10.96 28.49
N LEU A 394 0.17 12.03 28.84
CA LEU A 394 -0.40 13.19 29.53
C LEU A 394 -1.43 13.93 28.66
N THR A 395 -1.19 14.09 27.35
CA THR A 395 -2.17 14.70 26.44
C THR A 395 -3.41 13.82 26.27
N GLU A 396 -3.28 12.49 26.24
CA GLU A 396 -4.44 11.58 26.19
C GLU A 396 -5.28 11.65 27.47
N VAL A 397 -4.66 11.74 28.66
CA VAL A 397 -5.40 12.01 29.90
C VAL A 397 -6.16 13.33 29.77
N THR A 398 -5.48 14.39 29.36
CA THR A 398 -6.05 15.75 29.25
C THR A 398 -7.22 15.81 28.28
N LYS A 399 -7.13 15.08 27.16
CA LYS A 399 -8.21 14.96 26.16
C LYS A 399 -9.48 14.35 26.77
N ARG A 400 -9.35 13.39 27.70
CA ARG A 400 -10.45 12.69 28.35
C ARG A 400 -11.11 13.50 29.46
N ILE A 401 -10.33 14.11 30.35
CA ILE A 401 -10.85 14.77 31.57
C ILE A 401 -10.81 16.30 31.54
N GLY A 402 -10.04 16.90 30.64
CA GLY A 402 -9.81 18.35 30.58
C GLY A 402 -8.75 18.86 31.56
N TRP A 403 -8.24 20.06 31.29
CA TRP A 403 -7.14 20.68 32.04
C TRP A 403 -7.46 20.94 33.52
N ASP A 404 -8.63 21.51 33.83
CA ASP A 404 -8.97 21.86 35.21
C ASP A 404 -9.12 20.62 36.11
N HIS A 405 -9.70 19.56 35.57
CA HIS A 405 -9.81 18.28 36.28
C HIS A 405 -8.44 17.62 36.47
N LEU A 406 -7.58 17.67 35.45
CA LEU A 406 -6.21 17.21 35.56
C LEU A 406 -5.45 17.94 36.67
N LEU A 407 -5.60 19.26 36.81
CA LEU A 407 -4.98 20.03 37.90
C LEU A 407 -5.54 19.67 39.28
N LYS A 408 -6.85 19.41 39.39
CA LYS A 408 -7.44 18.92 40.65
C LYS A 408 -6.80 17.59 41.07
N ILE A 409 -6.69 16.63 40.15
CA ILE A 409 -6.09 15.32 40.44
C ILE A 409 -4.60 15.49 40.75
N ARG A 410 -3.88 16.33 39.99
CA ARG A 410 -2.48 16.68 40.27
C ARG A 410 -2.29 17.20 41.70
N SER A 411 -3.13 18.13 42.17
CA SER A 411 -3.04 18.69 43.53
C SER A 411 -3.47 17.72 44.64
N GLN A 412 -4.30 16.71 44.32
CA GLN A 412 -4.69 15.65 45.25
C GLN A 412 -3.57 14.63 45.45
N VAL A 413 -2.86 14.30 44.36
CA VAL A 413 -1.85 13.24 44.32
C VAL A 413 -0.45 13.74 44.66
N PHE A 414 -0.12 14.98 44.26
CA PHE A 414 1.24 15.52 44.37
C PHE A 414 1.40 16.67 45.37
N VAL A 415 2.61 16.78 45.90
CA VAL A 415 3.17 17.94 46.61
C VAL A 415 4.26 18.56 45.73
N MET A 416 4.30 19.90 45.66
CA MET A 416 5.33 20.61 44.90
C MET A 416 6.63 20.73 45.70
N GLU A 417 7.78 20.82 45.03
CA GLU A 417 9.07 20.85 45.71
C GLU A 417 9.25 22.09 46.60
N GLU A 418 8.71 23.24 46.21
CA GLU A 418 8.74 24.47 47.03
C GLU A 418 7.86 24.34 48.28
N GLU A 419 6.68 23.73 48.14
CA GLU A 419 5.76 23.44 49.26
C GLU A 419 6.42 22.45 50.24
N TYR A 420 7.04 21.38 49.72
CA TYR A 420 7.78 20.40 50.50
C TYR A 420 9.00 21.01 51.21
N ARG A 421 9.72 21.93 50.55
CA ARG A 421 10.90 22.63 51.14
C ARG A 421 10.48 23.62 52.22
N HIS A 422 9.43 24.41 52.00
CA HIS A 422 8.86 25.33 52.99
C HIS A 422 8.37 24.57 54.22
N GLU A 423 7.77 23.40 54.03
CA GLU A 423 7.31 22.54 55.12
C GLU A 423 8.49 21.91 55.89
N ARG A 424 9.53 21.37 55.20
CA ARG A 424 10.75 20.90 55.89
C ARG A 424 11.46 22.01 56.65
N GLN A 425 11.51 23.23 56.12
CA GLN A 425 12.09 24.38 56.84
C GLN A 425 11.24 24.79 58.04
N ALA A 426 9.90 24.74 57.94
CA ALA A 426 8.98 24.98 59.04
C ALA A 426 9.09 23.90 60.14
N VAL A 427 9.27 22.63 59.77
CA VAL A 427 9.50 21.50 60.70
C VAL A 427 10.84 21.64 61.43
N VAL A 428 11.92 22.04 60.74
CA VAL A 428 13.23 22.27 61.36
C VAL A 428 13.20 23.48 62.31
N GLN A 429 12.39 24.52 62.03
CA GLN A 429 12.15 25.63 62.95
C GLN A 429 11.26 25.22 64.15
N GLN A 430 10.28 24.32 63.96
CA GLN A 430 9.46 23.77 65.04
C GLN A 430 10.23 22.79 65.94
N GLU A 431 11.12 21.95 65.41
CA GLU A 431 12.01 21.09 66.22
C GLU A 431 13.06 21.90 67.01
N ALA A 432 13.51 23.04 66.46
CA ALA A 432 14.36 23.99 67.19
C ALA A 432 13.58 24.70 68.32
N HIS A 433 12.27 24.92 68.17
CA HIS A 433 11.41 25.48 69.22
C HIS A 433 10.93 24.43 70.24
N SER A 434 10.82 23.15 69.88
CA SER A 434 10.43 22.06 70.80
C SER A 434 11.57 21.53 71.66
N ARG A 435 12.84 21.77 71.27
CA ARG A 435 14.02 21.48 72.12
C ARG A 435 14.38 22.60 73.12
N SER A 436 13.52 23.61 73.28
CA SER A 436 13.75 24.76 74.17
C SER A 436 12.71 24.86 75.29
N ALA A 437 12.44 23.77 76.01
CA ALA A 437 11.74 23.84 77.29
C ALA A 437 12.04 22.62 78.16
N SER A 438 13.27 22.52 78.66
CA SER A 438 13.62 21.94 79.99
C SER A 438 15.13 21.79 80.11
N THR A 439 15.82 22.84 80.53
CA THR A 439 17.00 22.77 81.43
C THR A 439 17.44 24.20 81.75
N THR A 440 16.72 24.83 82.67
CA THR A 440 17.18 26.06 83.33
C THR A 440 17.30 25.78 84.82
N ALA A 441 18.49 25.36 85.27
CA ALA A 441 19.01 25.62 86.61
C ALA A 441 20.51 25.29 86.68
N LEU A 442 21.38 26.27 86.41
CA LEU A 442 22.59 26.61 87.20
C LEU A 442 23.43 27.71 86.49
N ARG A 443 23.23 28.96 86.95
CA ARG A 443 24.18 30.09 87.14
C ARG A 443 25.33 30.39 86.14
N SER A 444 25.15 31.51 85.40
CA SER A 444 25.99 32.74 85.24
C SER A 444 27.44 32.69 84.64
N PRO A 445 28.09 33.82 84.24
CA PRO A 445 28.20 34.25 82.82
C PRO A 445 29.63 34.66 82.34
N GLY A 446 29.83 34.81 81.02
CA GLY A 446 30.97 35.54 80.41
C GLY A 446 30.92 35.47 78.88
N LEU A 447 30.44 36.49 78.18
CA LEU A 447 31.14 37.67 77.62
C LEU A 447 31.90 37.39 76.29
N THR A 448 31.44 38.08 75.23
CA THR A 448 32.20 38.75 74.11
C THR A 448 33.03 37.87 73.17
N ASP A 449 33.19 38.06 71.86
CA ASP A 449 32.92 39.04 70.79
C ASP A 449 32.99 38.19 69.48
N GLY A 450 32.47 38.50 68.28
CA GLY A 450 32.39 39.74 67.53
C GLY A 450 32.67 39.44 66.04
N ARG A 451 31.61 39.46 65.21
CA ARG A 451 31.51 40.07 63.86
C ARG A 451 32.44 39.56 62.68
N PRO A 452 32.12 39.88 61.40
CA PRO A 452 31.62 38.88 60.42
C PRO A 452 32.35 38.93 59.05
N SER A 453 31.67 38.44 57.98
CA SER A 453 31.87 38.66 56.52
C SER A 453 32.57 37.51 55.76
N THR A 454 31.82 36.70 55.00
CA THR A 454 31.46 36.77 53.56
C THR A 454 32.56 36.44 52.55
N ALA A 455 32.30 35.35 51.81
CA ALA A 455 32.48 35.13 50.37
C ALA A 455 33.88 35.25 49.74
N GLY A 456 34.28 34.22 48.99
CA GLY A 456 35.31 34.38 47.95
C GLY A 456 36.05 33.11 47.54
N SER A 457 35.42 32.33 46.66
CA SER A 457 36.01 31.73 45.45
C SER A 457 37.45 31.16 45.40
N VAL A 458 37.49 29.86 45.09
CA VAL A 458 38.25 29.16 44.03
C VAL A 458 39.79 29.03 44.14
N PHE A 459 40.23 27.76 44.01
CA PHE A 459 41.31 27.20 43.18
C PHE A 459 42.35 26.30 43.88
N THR A 460 42.46 25.12 43.26
CA THR A 460 43.66 24.29 42.98
C THR A 460 44.34 23.44 44.05
N ASN A 461 44.35 22.14 43.69
CA ASN A 461 45.48 21.20 43.61
C ASN A 461 46.20 20.75 44.89
N GLY A 462 46.25 19.42 45.01
CA GLY A 462 47.54 18.74 45.07
C GLY A 462 47.83 17.99 46.37
N ASP A 463 48.01 16.68 46.20
CA ASP A 463 48.94 15.83 46.93
C ASP A 463 48.59 15.34 48.34
N THR A 464 48.07 14.11 48.37
CA THR A 464 48.24 13.16 49.47
C THR A 464 49.27 12.10 49.10
N PRO A 465 50.24 11.82 50.00
CA PRO A 465 50.86 10.51 50.13
C PRO A 465 50.61 9.87 51.52
N PRO A 466 50.95 8.59 51.70
CA PRO A 466 50.10 7.64 52.41
C PRO A 466 50.69 7.08 53.71
N GLY A 467 49.86 6.35 54.47
CA GLY A 467 50.29 5.47 55.57
C GLY A 467 49.08 4.99 56.38
N SER A 468 48.61 3.75 56.16
CA SER A 468 48.91 2.54 56.98
C SER A 468 48.16 2.55 58.34
N ALA A 469 47.43 1.52 58.78
CA ALA A 469 47.20 0.16 58.31
C ALA A 469 46.08 -0.48 59.17
N ALA A 470 45.47 -1.54 58.62
CA ALA A 470 44.98 -2.76 59.29
C ALA A 470 43.79 -2.66 60.27
N LEU A 471 42.88 -3.64 60.41
CA LEU A 471 42.53 -4.92 59.78
C LEU A 471 41.20 -5.33 60.47
N GLY A 472 40.31 -6.06 59.79
CA GLY A 472 39.17 -6.71 60.44
C GLY A 472 38.07 -7.13 59.48
N ASP A 473 38.17 -8.35 58.96
CA ASP A 473 37.14 -9.10 58.23
C ASP A 473 35.81 -9.18 59.00
N ASP A 474 34.65 -9.11 58.33
CA ASP A 474 33.89 -10.34 58.04
C ASP A 474 32.70 -10.13 57.09
N VAL A 475 32.35 -11.24 56.44
CA VAL A 475 31.44 -11.42 55.30
C VAL A 475 29.95 -11.35 55.70
N SER A 476 29.12 -10.73 54.85
CA SER A 476 27.81 -11.23 54.34
C SER A 476 26.78 -10.12 54.06
N LYS A 477 26.04 -10.30 52.97
CA LYS A 477 24.96 -9.46 52.44
C LYS A 477 23.81 -10.44 52.06
N PRO A 478 22.60 -9.97 51.74
CA PRO A 478 21.52 -9.52 52.62
C PRO A 478 20.26 -10.39 52.43
N GLN A 479 19.28 -10.33 53.33
CA GLN A 479 17.88 -10.68 53.03
C GLN A 479 17.00 -10.34 54.23
N HIS A 480 15.92 -9.57 54.04
CA HIS A 480 14.65 -9.83 54.71
C HIS A 480 13.50 -9.17 53.96
N THR A 481 12.77 -10.06 53.28
CA THR A 481 11.41 -9.99 52.78
C THR A 481 10.43 -9.60 53.90
N VAL A 482 9.51 -8.67 53.64
CA VAL A 482 8.38 -8.38 54.52
C VAL A 482 7.18 -9.21 54.06
N THR A 483 6.81 -10.21 54.85
CA THR A 483 5.57 -10.99 54.68
C THR A 483 4.53 -10.46 55.68
N ALA A 484 3.35 -10.12 55.18
CA ALA A 484 2.20 -9.72 55.98
C ALA A 484 1.50 -10.92 56.62
N VAL A 485 0.99 -10.75 57.85
CA VAL A 485 0.07 -11.68 58.56
C VAL A 485 -1.01 -10.82 59.26
N PRO A 486 -2.29 -11.27 59.32
CA PRO A 486 -3.45 -10.39 59.45
C PRO A 486 -3.83 -10.05 60.91
N SER A 487 -4.64 -8.99 60.98
CA SER A 487 -5.25 -8.32 62.13
C SER A 487 -6.11 -9.19 63.06
N MET A 488 -6.02 -8.92 64.36
CA MET A 488 -7.07 -9.16 65.36
C MET A 488 -7.39 -7.86 66.11
N GLU A 489 -8.69 -7.64 66.32
CA GLU A 489 -9.36 -6.44 66.85
C GLU A 489 -9.12 -6.18 68.35
N THR A 490 -9.19 -4.90 68.77
CA THR A 490 -9.87 -4.33 69.98
C THR A 490 -9.43 -2.86 70.22
N PRO A 491 -10.17 -2.01 70.99
CA PRO A 491 -11.13 -1.03 70.49
C PRO A 491 -10.65 0.44 70.61
N ASP A 492 -11.31 1.34 69.89
CA ASP A 492 -11.12 2.80 69.91
C ASP A 492 -11.01 3.44 71.31
N PRO A 493 -10.08 4.39 71.51
CA PRO A 493 -10.31 5.54 72.37
C PRO A 493 -10.65 6.79 71.53
N GLN A 494 -11.68 7.52 71.99
CA GLN A 494 -12.17 8.79 71.43
C GLN A 494 -11.05 9.82 71.14
N PRO A 495 -11.20 10.67 70.12
CA PRO A 495 -10.16 11.62 69.73
C PRO A 495 -10.08 12.79 70.73
N PRO A 496 -8.88 13.27 71.09
CA PRO A 496 -8.76 14.58 71.72
C PRO A 496 -9.07 15.67 70.70
N ALA A 497 -9.63 16.78 71.19
CA ALA A 497 -10.09 17.91 70.40
C ALA A 497 -9.03 18.41 69.40
N ALA A 498 -9.44 18.59 68.14
CA ALA A 498 -8.60 18.99 67.03
C ALA A 498 -8.00 20.38 67.25
N ASP A 499 -6.67 20.44 67.34
CA ASP A 499 -5.89 21.66 67.15
C ASP A 499 -5.86 21.99 65.65
N PRO A 500 -6.27 23.21 65.21
CA PRO A 500 -6.34 23.55 63.78
C PRO A 500 -5.02 23.39 63.02
N GLN A 501 -3.88 23.41 63.71
CA GLN A 501 -2.55 23.22 63.09
C GLN A 501 -2.21 21.74 62.83
N HIS A 502 -2.79 20.81 63.59
CA HIS A 502 -2.55 19.38 63.41
C HIS A 502 -3.30 18.80 62.18
N LEU A 503 -4.32 19.52 61.68
CA LEU A 503 -5.07 19.23 60.45
C LEU A 503 -4.30 19.60 59.17
N GLN A 504 -3.39 20.58 59.21
CA GLN A 504 -2.50 20.88 58.08
C GLN A 504 -1.45 19.78 57.88
N TYR A 505 -0.96 19.19 58.98
CA TYR A 505 0.09 18.15 58.94
C TYR A 505 -0.41 16.81 58.38
N THR A 506 -1.69 16.47 58.58
CA THR A 506 -2.29 15.23 58.03
C THR A 506 -2.67 15.35 56.55
N GLN A 507 -2.81 16.56 55.99
CA GLN A 507 -3.14 16.76 54.57
C GLN A 507 -2.02 16.34 53.60
N PHE A 508 -0.77 16.25 54.07
CA PHE A 508 0.39 15.92 53.22
C PHE A 508 0.92 14.50 53.36
N GLN A 509 0.48 13.73 54.37
CA GLN A 509 0.97 12.35 54.59
C GLN A 509 0.59 11.36 53.46
N HIS A 510 -0.44 11.68 52.67
CA HIS A 510 -0.94 10.82 51.59
C HIS A 510 -0.51 11.26 50.18
N LYS A 511 0.24 12.36 50.03
CA LYS A 511 0.65 12.91 48.73
C LYS A 511 2.11 12.57 48.42
N ARG A 512 2.45 12.37 47.15
CA ARG A 512 3.84 12.11 46.69
C ARG A 512 4.50 13.36 46.14
N LEU A 513 5.83 13.44 46.19
CA LEU A 513 6.56 14.52 45.53
C LEU A 513 6.41 14.37 44.00
N CYS A 514 6.03 15.45 43.32
CA CYS A 514 6.05 15.49 41.85
C CYS A 514 7.50 15.56 41.35
N GLU A 515 7.88 14.69 40.44
CA GLU A 515 9.17 14.77 39.76
C GLU A 515 9.24 16.03 38.90
N ARG A 516 10.39 16.71 38.93
CA ARG A 516 10.58 18.00 38.22
C ARG A 516 10.32 17.91 36.72
N TRP A 517 10.68 16.78 36.11
CA TRP A 517 10.47 16.59 34.69
C TRP A 517 8.99 16.51 34.34
N LEU A 518 8.17 15.88 35.19
CA LEU A 518 6.73 15.76 34.99
C LEU A 518 6.05 17.13 35.20
N ASP A 519 6.51 17.90 36.19
CA ASP A 519 6.07 19.28 36.37
C ASP A 519 6.35 20.15 35.13
N ASN A 520 7.54 20.01 34.54
CA ASN A 520 7.87 20.68 33.29
C ASN A 520 6.94 20.25 32.13
N LEU A 521 6.56 18.97 32.05
CA LEU A 521 5.60 18.52 31.04
C LEU A 521 4.21 19.16 31.23
N PHE A 522 3.75 19.36 32.47
CA PHE A 522 2.51 20.10 32.72
C PHE A 522 2.59 21.56 32.22
N MET A 523 3.73 22.23 32.44
CA MET A 523 3.93 23.59 31.95
C MET A 523 3.93 23.65 30.42
N VAL A 524 4.61 22.73 29.77
CA VAL A 524 4.63 22.65 28.30
C VAL A 524 3.24 22.33 27.74
N LEU A 525 2.49 21.42 28.36
CA LEU A 525 1.12 21.12 27.98
C LEU A 525 0.20 22.34 28.10
N TYR A 526 0.36 23.13 29.17
CA TYR A 526 -0.38 24.38 29.34
C TYR A 526 -0.10 25.36 28.21
N GLU A 527 1.16 25.50 27.78
CA GLU A 527 1.53 26.36 26.66
C GLU A 527 0.89 25.91 25.34
N ASP A 528 0.93 24.60 25.04
CA ASP A 528 0.29 24.00 23.87
C ASP A 528 -1.23 24.29 23.87
N LEU A 529 -1.92 24.02 24.99
CA LEU A 529 -3.37 24.28 25.14
C LEU A 529 -3.72 25.77 25.01
N ARG A 530 -2.89 26.66 25.59
CA ARG A 530 -3.09 28.11 25.53
C ARG A 530 -2.99 28.60 24.08
N ILE A 531 -1.94 28.19 23.37
CA ILE A 531 -1.71 28.59 21.97
C ILE A 531 -2.81 28.05 21.06
N TYR A 532 -3.21 26.79 21.27
CA TYR A 532 -4.33 26.19 20.55
C TYR A 532 -5.63 26.98 20.75
N THR A 533 -5.94 27.37 21.99
CA THR A 533 -7.14 28.14 22.32
C THR A 533 -7.11 29.53 21.69
N ILE A 534 -5.96 30.21 21.71
CA ILE A 534 -5.78 31.51 21.03
C ILE A 534 -6.06 31.36 19.54
N TRP A 535 -5.46 30.37 18.89
CA TRP A 535 -5.67 30.12 17.47
C TRP A 535 -7.15 29.87 17.13
N ARG A 536 -7.83 28.98 17.84
CA ARG A 536 -9.27 28.69 17.55
C ARG A 536 -10.16 29.90 17.81
N THR A 537 -9.87 30.68 18.86
CA THR A 537 -10.61 31.91 19.16
C THR A 537 -10.42 32.97 18.08
N GLU A 538 -9.17 33.20 17.64
CA GLU A 538 -8.87 34.11 16.53
C GLU A 538 -9.56 33.66 15.24
N ALA A 539 -9.39 32.40 14.84
CA ALA A 539 -10.01 31.86 13.63
C ALA A 539 -11.54 32.03 13.63
N GLN A 540 -12.19 31.79 14.77
CA GLN A 540 -13.64 31.99 14.92
C GLN A 540 -14.04 33.48 14.84
N GLN A 541 -13.26 34.39 15.40
CA GLN A 541 -13.50 35.84 15.30
C GLN A 541 -13.40 36.34 13.85
N TYR A 542 -12.41 35.88 13.09
CA TYR A 542 -12.29 36.22 11.67
C TYR A 542 -13.45 35.65 10.86
N LYS A 543 -13.84 34.41 11.14
CA LYS A 543 -14.99 33.76 10.50
C LYS A 543 -16.31 34.49 10.76
N SER A 544 -16.54 34.98 11.99
CA SER A 544 -17.74 35.74 12.34
C SER A 544 -17.77 37.14 11.69
N GLN A 545 -16.60 37.75 11.48
CA GLN A 545 -16.44 39.01 10.76
C GLN A 545 -16.41 38.86 9.22
N GLN A 546 -16.55 37.62 8.71
CA GLN A 546 -16.39 37.28 7.28
C GLN A 546 -15.06 37.76 6.68
N LEU A 547 -14.01 37.85 7.51
CA LEU A 547 -12.65 38.19 7.08
C LEU A 547 -11.84 36.91 6.84
N ALA A 548 -10.93 36.96 5.86
CA ALA A 548 -10.00 35.87 5.61
C ALA A 548 -8.96 35.79 6.74
N TYR A 549 -8.89 34.65 7.43
CA TYR A 549 -7.85 34.37 8.41
C TYR A 549 -6.55 33.99 7.70
N LYS A 550 -5.59 34.92 7.64
CA LYS A 550 -4.31 34.72 6.95
C LYS A 550 -3.21 34.39 7.95
N LYS A 551 -2.51 33.29 7.69
CA LYS A 551 -1.26 32.86 8.34
C LYS A 551 -0.27 32.42 7.26
N SER A 552 1.02 32.39 7.60
CA SER A 552 2.06 31.82 6.73
C SER A 552 1.93 30.30 6.61
N ALA A 553 2.56 29.71 5.59
CA ALA A 553 2.54 28.25 5.41
C ALA A 553 3.22 27.52 6.60
N ASP A 554 4.31 28.09 7.12
CA ASP A 554 5.04 27.56 8.28
C ASP A 554 4.20 27.64 9.58
N GLU A 555 3.41 28.70 9.77
CA GLU A 555 2.50 28.80 10.91
C GLU A 555 1.38 27.75 10.84
N TRP A 556 0.81 27.54 9.65
CA TRP A 556 -0.19 26.47 9.45
C TRP A 556 0.39 25.08 9.71
N GLU A 557 1.64 24.83 9.30
CA GLU A 557 2.34 23.58 9.58
C GLU A 557 2.47 23.34 11.10
N ILE A 558 2.95 24.35 11.85
CA ILE A 558 3.10 24.26 13.31
C ILE A 558 1.75 24.08 14.02
N LEU A 559 0.70 24.77 13.56
CA LEU A 559 -0.65 24.66 14.12
C LEU A 559 -1.27 23.28 13.85
N GLY A 560 -1.00 22.69 12.69
CA GLY A 560 -1.35 21.31 12.36
C GLY A 560 -0.69 20.31 13.31
N GLU A 561 0.62 20.43 13.54
CA GLU A 561 1.34 19.56 14.49
C GLU A 561 0.80 19.71 15.92
N LEU A 562 0.51 20.95 16.34
CA LEU A 562 -0.05 21.25 17.64
C LEU A 562 -1.42 20.58 17.83
N ALA A 563 -2.30 20.69 16.84
CA ALA A 563 -3.62 20.06 16.87
C ALA A 563 -3.52 18.53 16.95
N ASP A 564 -2.58 17.92 16.20
CA ASP A 564 -2.37 16.48 16.22
C ASP A 564 -1.83 16.00 17.59
N ARG A 565 -0.85 16.72 18.19
CA ARG A 565 -0.36 16.45 19.56
C ARG A 565 -1.46 16.52 20.63
N LEU A 566 -2.45 17.40 20.42
CA LEU A 566 -3.61 17.58 21.31
C LEU A 566 -4.80 16.68 20.94
N HIS A 567 -4.62 15.74 20.00
CA HIS A 567 -5.63 14.78 19.56
C HIS A 567 -6.90 15.42 18.96
N ARG A 568 -6.72 16.46 18.13
CA ARG A 568 -7.79 17.18 17.40
C ARG A 568 -7.61 16.99 15.88
N PRO A 569 -7.99 15.82 15.33
CA PRO A 569 -7.65 15.48 13.94
C PRO A 569 -8.37 16.32 12.89
N ASP A 570 -9.63 16.72 13.13
CA ASP A 570 -10.38 17.54 12.17
C ASP A 570 -9.77 18.95 12.05
N ASP A 571 -9.41 19.55 13.19
CA ASP A 571 -8.74 20.85 13.22
C ASP A 571 -7.31 20.77 12.64
N ALA A 572 -6.63 19.64 12.85
CA ALA A 572 -5.33 19.39 12.23
C ALA A 572 -5.44 19.30 10.70
N ALA A 573 -6.42 18.56 10.18
CA ALA A 573 -6.68 18.44 8.75
C ALA A 573 -6.97 19.81 8.10
N GLU A 574 -7.78 20.67 8.75
CA GLU A 574 -8.03 22.05 8.31
C GLU A 574 -6.72 22.85 8.17
N ALA A 575 -5.84 22.76 9.18
CA ALA A 575 -4.55 23.45 9.15
C ALA A 575 -3.61 22.88 8.08
N TRP A 576 -3.58 21.56 7.89
CA TRP A 576 -2.77 20.92 6.86
C TRP A 576 -3.23 21.28 5.44
N GLU A 577 -4.53 21.30 5.17
CA GLU A 577 -5.06 21.75 3.87
C GLU A 577 -4.72 23.22 3.62
N ALA A 578 -4.86 24.07 4.63
CA ALA A 578 -4.48 25.48 4.52
C ALA A 578 -2.99 25.66 4.20
N CYS A 579 -2.11 24.86 4.82
CA CYS A 579 -0.68 24.82 4.51
C CYS A 579 -0.43 24.40 3.05
N LEU A 580 -1.01 23.28 2.62
CA LEU A 580 -0.79 22.70 1.29
C LEU A 580 -1.34 23.54 0.14
N ASN A 581 -2.40 24.33 0.39
CA ASN A 581 -2.91 25.30 -0.58
C ASN A 581 -1.95 26.46 -0.84
N MET A 582 -1.01 26.72 0.07
CA MET A 582 -0.01 27.78 -0.06
C MET A 582 1.33 27.23 -0.54
N ARG A 583 1.79 26.14 0.06
CA ARG A 583 3.12 25.55 -0.17
C ARG A 583 3.08 24.05 0.03
N PHE A 584 3.80 23.29 -0.79
CA PHE A 584 3.97 21.87 -0.52
C PHE A 584 4.76 21.66 0.78
N SER A 585 4.18 20.93 1.73
CA SER A 585 4.86 20.47 2.94
C SER A 585 4.77 18.95 3.04
N PRO A 586 5.91 18.23 3.19
CA PRO A 586 5.87 16.78 3.41
C PRO A 586 5.15 16.42 4.71
N LYS A 587 5.31 17.22 5.77
CA LYS A 587 4.61 17.05 7.05
C LYS A 587 3.11 17.25 6.89
N GLY A 588 2.70 18.33 6.24
CA GLY A 588 1.29 18.60 5.96
C GLY A 588 0.66 17.50 5.11
N MET A 589 1.36 17.04 4.07
CA MET A 589 0.88 15.97 3.20
C MET A 589 0.77 14.63 3.94
N ARG A 590 1.69 14.31 4.86
CA ARG A 590 1.56 13.15 5.73
C ARG A 590 0.38 13.27 6.69
N GLY A 591 0.16 14.45 7.27
CA GLY A 591 -1.00 14.72 8.12
C GLY A 591 -2.33 14.48 7.38
N ILE A 592 -2.42 14.95 6.13
CA ILE A 592 -3.57 14.70 5.25
C ILE A 592 -3.69 13.23 4.85
N LEU A 593 -2.58 12.55 4.56
CA LEU A 593 -2.60 11.10 4.30
C LEU A 593 -3.26 10.34 5.46
N SER A 594 -2.86 10.64 6.70
CA SER A 594 -3.47 10.05 7.90
C SER A 594 -4.91 10.48 8.14
N ALA A 595 -5.36 11.62 7.59
CA ALA A 595 -6.76 12.03 7.61
C ALA A 595 -7.58 11.22 6.59
N TYR A 596 -7.10 11.08 5.34
CA TYR A 596 -7.75 10.28 4.31
C TYR A 596 -7.87 8.81 4.70
N GLU A 597 -6.84 8.24 5.33
CA GLU A 597 -6.88 6.87 5.87
C GLU A 597 -8.00 6.72 6.92
N ARG A 598 -8.21 7.72 7.78
CA ARG A 598 -9.30 7.71 8.78
C ARG A 598 -10.70 7.84 8.16
N TYR A 599 -10.84 8.66 7.11
CA TYR A 599 -12.13 8.86 6.43
C TYR A 599 -12.43 7.79 5.35
N GLY A 600 -11.45 6.95 4.99
CA GLY A 600 -11.59 5.93 3.96
C GLY A 600 -11.62 6.49 2.52
N ASP A 601 -11.00 7.65 2.27
CA ASP A 601 -10.89 8.19 0.91
C ASP A 601 -9.67 7.63 0.17
N VAL A 602 -9.89 6.50 -0.51
CA VAL A 602 -8.87 5.77 -1.28
C VAL A 602 -8.21 6.65 -2.36
N ARG A 603 -8.97 7.57 -2.99
CA ARG A 603 -8.43 8.40 -4.08
C ARG A 603 -7.56 9.52 -3.53
N GLY A 604 -8.02 10.16 -2.45
CA GLY A 604 -7.23 11.15 -1.71
C GLY A 604 -5.96 10.55 -1.14
N GLU A 605 -6.06 9.38 -0.50
CA GLU A 605 -4.93 8.66 0.09
C GLU A 605 -3.84 8.33 -0.95
N LEU A 606 -4.24 7.74 -2.08
CA LEU A 606 -3.31 7.43 -3.16
C LEU A 606 -2.70 8.70 -3.79
N GLY A 607 -3.49 9.77 -3.93
CA GLY A 607 -3.01 11.06 -4.41
C GLY A 607 -1.97 11.71 -3.48
N ALA A 608 -2.16 11.62 -2.16
CA ALA A 608 -1.20 12.10 -1.17
C ALA A 608 0.07 11.25 -1.17
N LEU A 609 -0.08 9.92 -1.25
CA LEU A 609 1.02 8.96 -1.32
C LEU A 609 1.93 9.19 -2.54
N ILE A 610 1.36 9.39 -3.75
CA ILE A 610 2.14 9.67 -4.96
C ILE A 610 3.02 10.91 -4.78
N ARG A 611 2.47 11.98 -4.19
CA ARG A 611 3.20 13.24 -3.96
C ARG A 611 4.31 13.09 -2.92
N LEU A 612 4.08 12.34 -1.84
CA LEU A 612 5.11 12.04 -0.86
C LEU A 612 6.26 11.22 -1.45
N ILE A 613 5.96 10.21 -2.27
CA ILE A 613 6.97 9.41 -2.96
C ILE A 613 7.79 10.30 -3.90
N ALA A 614 7.13 11.14 -4.69
CA ALA A 614 7.80 12.07 -5.60
C ALA A 614 8.72 13.05 -4.84
N TRP A 615 8.24 13.62 -3.73
CA TRP A 615 9.05 14.52 -2.89
C TRP A 615 10.26 13.79 -2.27
N GLN A 616 10.11 12.56 -1.80
CA GLN A 616 11.24 11.77 -1.30
C GLN A 616 12.28 11.49 -2.39
N TYR A 617 11.82 11.16 -3.61
CA TYR A 617 12.70 10.89 -4.74
C TYR A 617 13.50 12.13 -5.17
N LYS A 618 12.87 13.32 -5.11
CA LYS A 618 13.51 14.62 -5.29
C LYS A 618 14.69 14.83 -4.33
N TRP A 619 14.56 14.33 -3.10
CA TRP A 619 15.61 14.38 -2.07
C TRP A 619 16.40 13.07 -1.94
N TYR A 620 16.64 12.40 -3.07
CA TYR A 620 17.52 11.23 -3.21
C TYR A 620 17.11 10.01 -2.37
N SER A 621 15.83 9.90 -2.01
CA SER A 621 15.30 8.80 -1.21
C SER A 621 14.36 7.93 -2.05
N GLU A 622 14.79 6.71 -2.34
CA GLU A 622 14.02 5.69 -3.07
C GLU A 622 13.24 4.76 -2.13
N PHE A 623 13.43 4.92 -0.81
CA PHE A 623 12.94 3.99 0.19
C PHE A 623 12.31 4.71 1.39
N SER A 624 11.06 4.34 1.67
CA SER A 624 10.36 4.67 2.92
C SER A 624 9.51 3.48 3.37
N PRO A 625 9.87 2.81 4.49
CA PRO A 625 9.09 1.71 5.04
C PRO A 625 7.64 2.07 5.35
N SER A 626 7.39 3.31 5.77
CA SER A 626 6.05 3.84 6.07
C SER A 626 5.19 3.91 4.80
N LEU A 627 5.69 4.55 3.75
CA LEU A 627 4.96 4.67 2.48
C LEU A 627 4.77 3.32 1.78
N VAL A 628 5.75 2.40 1.87
CA VAL A 628 5.61 1.01 1.40
C VAL A 628 4.52 0.27 2.18
N HIS A 629 4.41 0.50 3.48
CA HIS A 629 3.36 -0.12 4.29
C HIS A 629 1.96 0.39 3.91
N VAL A 630 1.80 1.70 3.69
CA VAL A 630 0.53 2.32 3.27
C VAL A 630 0.08 1.78 1.90
N ILE A 631 0.95 1.76 0.90
CA ILE A 631 0.59 1.23 -0.43
C ILE A 631 0.25 -0.27 -0.37
N ARG A 632 0.96 -1.04 0.46
CA ARG A 632 0.66 -2.46 0.67
C ARG A 632 -0.72 -2.63 1.28
N LYS A 633 -1.02 -1.91 2.37
CA LYS A 633 -2.33 -1.94 3.03
C LYS A 633 -3.46 -1.60 2.05
N LEU A 634 -3.30 -0.54 1.26
CA LEU A 634 -4.23 -0.18 0.19
C LEU A 634 -4.41 -1.30 -0.85
N ILE A 635 -3.33 -1.96 -1.27
CA ILE A 635 -3.40 -3.10 -2.21
C ILE A 635 -4.10 -4.30 -1.58
N GLU A 636 -3.87 -4.57 -0.30
CA GLU A 636 -4.49 -5.67 0.45
C GLU A 636 -6.00 -5.45 0.63
N GLU A 637 -6.44 -4.21 0.88
CA GLU A 637 -7.84 -3.84 1.10
C GLU A 637 -8.63 -3.68 -0.21
N GLU A 638 -8.06 -2.97 -1.20
CA GLU A 638 -8.78 -2.53 -2.41
C GLU A 638 -8.41 -3.33 -3.68
N GLY A 639 -7.30 -4.06 -3.63
CA GLY A 639 -6.78 -4.86 -4.74
C GLY A 639 -5.85 -4.09 -5.68
N ALA A 640 -4.79 -4.76 -6.15
CA ALA A 640 -3.74 -4.15 -6.97
C ALA A 640 -4.24 -3.53 -8.28
N VAL A 641 -5.28 -4.11 -8.90
CA VAL A 641 -5.84 -3.63 -10.17
C VAL A 641 -6.57 -2.29 -9.99
N LYS A 642 -7.34 -2.14 -8.90
CA LYS A 642 -8.06 -0.90 -8.59
C LYS A 642 -7.05 0.21 -8.30
N VAL A 643 -6.08 -0.05 -7.42
CA VAL A 643 -5.00 0.89 -7.10
C VAL A 643 -4.27 1.32 -8.39
N ARG A 644 -3.86 0.38 -9.24
CA ARG A 644 -3.20 0.69 -10.52
C ARG A 644 -4.07 1.56 -11.44
N SER A 645 -5.37 1.26 -11.53
CA SER A 645 -6.30 2.03 -12.37
C SER A 645 -6.44 3.47 -11.88
N ILE A 646 -6.48 3.67 -10.56
CA ILE A 646 -6.57 5.01 -9.96
C ILE A 646 -5.26 5.79 -10.19
N ILE A 647 -4.09 5.15 -10.04
CA ILE A 647 -2.79 5.76 -10.36
C ILE A 647 -2.79 6.24 -11.82
N GLN A 648 -3.20 5.38 -12.76
CA GLN A 648 -3.25 5.70 -14.19
C GLN A 648 -4.29 6.77 -14.55
N ALA A 649 -5.37 6.89 -13.78
CA ALA A 649 -6.39 7.91 -13.96
C ALA A 649 -6.02 9.28 -13.34
N THR A 650 -4.90 9.35 -12.61
CA THR A 650 -4.43 10.59 -11.98
C THR A 650 -3.75 11.48 -13.02
N SER A 651 -4.05 12.78 -13.02
CA SER A 651 -3.58 13.75 -14.02
C SER A 651 -2.13 14.20 -13.86
N LEU A 652 -1.29 13.43 -13.14
CA LEU A 652 0.12 13.73 -12.92
C LEU A 652 0.98 13.22 -14.08
N PRO A 653 2.19 13.79 -14.29
CA PRO A 653 3.10 13.32 -15.34
C PRO A 653 3.46 11.84 -15.20
N GLN A 654 3.62 11.13 -16.34
CA GLN A 654 3.85 9.69 -16.37
C GLN A 654 5.10 9.27 -15.57
N HIS A 655 6.18 10.05 -15.61
CA HIS A 655 7.41 9.74 -14.87
C HIS A 655 7.21 9.71 -13.35
N ILE A 656 6.30 10.53 -12.80
CA ILE A 656 5.93 10.53 -11.39
C ILE A 656 5.09 9.28 -11.04
N LEU A 657 4.17 8.91 -11.93
CA LEU A 657 3.35 7.71 -11.75
C LEU A 657 4.21 6.43 -11.77
N ASP A 658 5.25 6.41 -12.60
CA ASP A 658 6.20 5.30 -12.70
C ASP A 658 6.99 5.06 -11.41
N LEU A 659 7.27 6.10 -10.61
CA LEU A 659 7.89 5.96 -9.28
C LEU A 659 6.99 5.14 -8.32
N THR A 660 5.68 5.41 -8.35
CA THR A 660 4.70 4.70 -7.52
C THR A 660 4.54 3.24 -7.98
N HIS A 661 4.69 2.98 -9.29
CA HIS A 661 4.74 1.61 -9.80
C HIS A 661 5.92 0.79 -9.27
N GLN A 662 7.04 1.41 -8.88
CA GLN A 662 8.15 0.68 -8.25
C GLN A 662 7.75 0.14 -6.87
N TYR A 663 7.06 0.95 -6.08
CA TYR A 663 6.54 0.56 -4.76
C TYR A 663 5.49 -0.55 -4.90
N ALA A 664 4.55 -0.43 -5.85
CA ALA A 664 3.58 -1.49 -6.14
C ALA A 664 4.27 -2.77 -6.68
N GLY A 665 5.33 -2.62 -7.47
CA GLY A 665 6.15 -3.71 -7.97
C GLY A 665 6.86 -4.49 -6.85
N LEU A 666 7.21 -3.81 -5.76
CA LEU A 666 7.78 -4.40 -4.56
C LEU A 666 6.74 -5.27 -3.82
N CYS A 667 5.51 -4.77 -3.65
CA CYS A 667 4.40 -5.54 -3.07
C CYS A 667 4.12 -6.82 -3.90
N ALA A 668 4.17 -6.70 -5.24
CA ALA A 668 4.04 -7.85 -6.13
C ALA A 668 5.23 -8.82 -6.02
N ALA A 669 6.47 -8.32 -5.84
CA ALA A 669 7.66 -9.16 -5.66
C ALA A 669 7.59 -9.98 -4.36
N PHE A 670 7.09 -9.38 -3.27
CA PHE A 670 6.89 -10.03 -1.97
C PHE A 670 5.60 -10.83 -1.84
N ARG A 671 4.75 -10.83 -2.88
CA ARG A 671 3.51 -11.62 -2.94
C ARG A 671 2.52 -11.24 -1.82
N SER A 672 2.35 -9.95 -1.55
CA SER A 672 1.35 -9.45 -0.59
C SER A 672 -0.07 -9.90 -0.98
N SER A 673 -0.99 -10.05 -0.03
CA SER A 673 -2.39 -10.36 -0.34
C SER A 673 -3.00 -9.31 -1.29
N GLY A 674 -3.91 -9.71 -2.17
CA GLY A 674 -4.47 -8.80 -3.18
C GLY A 674 -3.55 -8.50 -4.38
N SER A 675 -2.34 -9.07 -4.43
CA SER A 675 -1.39 -8.93 -5.54
C SER A 675 -1.54 -9.95 -6.68
N GLU A 676 -2.72 -10.58 -6.82
CA GLU A 676 -3.00 -11.57 -7.89
C GLU A 676 -2.43 -11.08 -9.24
N ALA A 677 -1.54 -11.89 -9.81
CA ALA A 677 -0.70 -11.46 -10.91
C ALA A 677 -1.52 -11.30 -12.20
N SER A 678 -1.92 -10.06 -12.50
CA SER A 678 -2.33 -9.66 -13.84
C SER A 678 -1.10 -9.58 -14.73
N ILE A 679 -0.94 -10.55 -15.62
CA ILE A 679 0.24 -10.69 -16.47
C ILE A 679 -0.02 -9.98 -17.78
N ALA A 680 0.77 -8.93 -18.05
CA ALA A 680 0.78 -8.21 -19.32
C ALA A 680 1.99 -8.53 -20.21
N ASP A 681 2.83 -9.48 -19.79
CA ASP A 681 4.04 -9.90 -20.51
C ASP A 681 3.71 -10.78 -21.73
N LEU A 682 4.34 -10.48 -22.87
CA LEU A 682 4.04 -11.12 -24.15
C LEU A 682 4.43 -12.60 -24.19
N ASP A 683 5.53 -12.98 -23.55
CA ASP A 683 5.96 -14.38 -23.51
C ASP A 683 5.18 -15.17 -22.45
N GLY A 684 4.83 -14.53 -21.34
CA GLY A 684 3.87 -15.04 -20.37
C GLY A 684 2.52 -15.41 -20.99
N ILE A 685 1.96 -14.57 -21.86
CA ILE A 685 0.70 -14.86 -22.55
C ILE A 685 0.81 -16.12 -23.42
N LYS A 686 1.91 -16.28 -24.17
CA LYS A 686 2.14 -17.48 -24.99
C LYS A 686 2.24 -18.72 -24.11
N LEU A 687 2.93 -18.62 -22.97
CA LEU A 687 3.10 -19.72 -22.05
C LEU A 687 1.76 -20.15 -21.43
N ILE A 688 0.96 -19.17 -20.99
CA ILE A 688 -0.31 -19.42 -20.27
C ILE A 688 -1.43 -19.86 -21.23
N TYR A 689 -1.60 -19.18 -22.36
CA TYR A 689 -2.73 -19.39 -23.28
C TYR A 689 -2.37 -20.09 -24.59
N GLY A 690 -1.11 -20.46 -24.79
CA GLY A 690 -0.63 -21.10 -26.01
C GLY A 690 -1.13 -22.54 -26.20
N ALA A 691 -0.93 -23.06 -27.42
CA ALA A 691 -1.20 -24.45 -27.74
C ALA A 691 -0.29 -25.38 -26.91
N GLY A 692 -0.88 -26.39 -26.27
CA GLY A 692 -0.13 -27.31 -25.39
C GLY A 692 0.17 -26.77 -24.00
N SER A 693 -0.37 -25.60 -23.63
CA SER A 693 -0.25 -25.03 -22.29
C SER A 693 -0.74 -26.01 -21.21
N GLN A 694 0.04 -26.12 -20.14
CA GLN A 694 -0.28 -26.90 -18.93
C GLN A 694 -1.10 -26.08 -17.91
N PHE A 695 -1.43 -24.83 -18.22
CA PHE A 695 -2.19 -23.94 -17.35
C PHE A 695 -3.69 -24.24 -17.49
N HIS A 696 -4.27 -24.82 -16.44
CA HIS A 696 -5.68 -25.22 -16.45
C HIS A 696 -6.59 -24.07 -16.04
N LYS A 697 -7.87 -24.12 -16.40
CA LYS A 697 -8.86 -23.13 -15.91
C LYS A 697 -8.94 -23.20 -14.38
N SER A 698 -8.93 -22.03 -13.72
CA SER A 698 -8.95 -21.98 -12.26
C SER A 698 -10.29 -22.40 -11.64
N ALA A 699 -10.30 -22.54 -10.32
CA ALA A 699 -11.51 -22.84 -9.55
C ALA A 699 -12.64 -21.82 -9.78
N TRP A 700 -12.35 -20.61 -10.27
CA TRP A 700 -13.34 -19.59 -10.66
C TRP A 700 -14.40 -20.14 -11.62
N TYR A 701 -13.99 -20.97 -12.60
CA TYR A 701 -14.93 -21.56 -13.56
C TYR A 701 -15.81 -22.67 -12.95
N SER A 702 -15.46 -23.21 -11.77
CA SER A 702 -16.28 -24.24 -11.11
C SER A 702 -17.63 -23.69 -10.66
N VAL A 703 -17.68 -22.42 -10.25
CA VAL A 703 -18.92 -21.71 -9.93
C VAL A 703 -19.81 -21.65 -11.16
N LEU A 704 -19.27 -21.23 -12.32
CA LEU A 704 -20.03 -21.20 -13.58
C LEU A 704 -20.51 -22.60 -13.99
N LYS A 705 -19.66 -23.63 -13.93
CA LYS A 705 -20.04 -25.02 -14.28
C LYS A 705 -21.16 -25.53 -13.37
N GLY A 706 -21.00 -25.39 -12.06
CA GLY A 706 -21.79 -26.08 -11.03
C GLY A 706 -21.83 -27.59 -11.28
N HIS A 707 -23.02 -28.17 -11.21
CA HIS A 707 -23.26 -29.62 -11.39
C HIS A 707 -23.42 -30.06 -12.86
N ARG A 708 -23.23 -29.17 -13.84
CA ARG A 708 -23.40 -29.53 -15.25
C ARG A 708 -22.29 -30.47 -15.71
N THR A 709 -22.69 -31.63 -16.20
CA THR A 709 -21.76 -32.64 -16.74
C THR A 709 -21.23 -32.26 -18.12
N PHE A 710 -22.02 -31.52 -18.90
CA PHE A 710 -21.68 -31.08 -20.25
C PHE A 710 -21.68 -29.55 -20.36
N ASP A 711 -20.49 -28.95 -20.19
CA ASP A 711 -20.23 -27.51 -20.36
C ASP A 711 -18.77 -27.32 -20.79
N PRO A 712 -18.50 -27.34 -22.11
CA PRO A 712 -17.14 -27.20 -22.62
C PRO A 712 -16.50 -25.86 -22.26
N PHE A 713 -17.30 -24.81 -22.02
CA PHE A 713 -16.79 -23.50 -21.66
C PHE A 713 -16.22 -23.53 -20.25
N ALA A 714 -16.99 -23.96 -19.24
CA ALA A 714 -16.54 -23.93 -17.85
C ALA A 714 -15.67 -25.13 -17.44
N GLU A 715 -15.55 -26.17 -18.29
CA GLU A 715 -14.78 -27.37 -17.99
C GLU A 715 -13.30 -27.09 -17.70
N ARG A 716 -12.82 -27.54 -16.54
CA ARG A 716 -11.44 -27.32 -16.09
C ARG A 716 -10.51 -28.41 -16.61
N ASP A 717 -10.96 -29.65 -16.59
CA ASP A 717 -10.19 -30.80 -17.03
C ASP A 717 -9.93 -30.75 -18.55
N PRO A 718 -8.66 -30.69 -19.00
CA PRO A 718 -8.32 -30.65 -20.42
C PRO A 718 -8.78 -31.88 -21.22
N HIS A 719 -8.80 -33.08 -20.61
CA HIS A 719 -9.20 -34.31 -21.28
C HIS A 719 -10.70 -34.31 -21.53
N ILE A 720 -11.50 -33.96 -20.52
CA ILE A 720 -12.96 -33.85 -20.64
C ILE A 720 -13.31 -32.73 -21.62
N HIS A 721 -12.66 -31.56 -21.50
CA HIS A 721 -12.88 -30.45 -22.42
C HIS A 721 -12.58 -30.84 -23.87
N SER A 722 -11.45 -31.52 -24.13
CA SER A 722 -11.06 -31.96 -25.47
C SER A 722 -12.08 -32.96 -26.04
N ALA A 723 -12.55 -33.91 -25.23
CA ALA A 723 -13.59 -34.85 -25.64
C ALA A 723 -14.91 -34.14 -25.99
N GLN A 724 -15.39 -33.25 -25.12
CA GLN A 724 -16.62 -32.50 -25.36
C GLN A 724 -16.50 -31.55 -26.56
N LYS A 725 -15.37 -30.83 -26.70
CA LYS A 725 -15.10 -29.94 -27.84
C LYS A 725 -15.15 -30.70 -29.16
N LYS A 726 -14.52 -31.88 -29.25
CA LYS A 726 -14.53 -32.71 -30.47
C LYS A 726 -15.94 -33.10 -30.91
N LEU A 727 -16.88 -33.23 -29.97
CA LEU A 727 -18.28 -33.55 -30.28
C LEU A 727 -19.02 -32.37 -30.88
N VAL A 728 -18.78 -31.16 -30.38
CA VAL A 728 -19.68 -30.02 -30.63
C VAL A 728 -19.11 -28.92 -31.51
N ILE A 729 -17.82 -28.94 -31.84
CA ILE A 729 -17.19 -27.85 -32.60
C ILE A 729 -17.67 -27.76 -34.05
N ARG A 730 -18.05 -28.89 -34.66
CA ARG A 730 -18.42 -28.96 -36.09
C ARG A 730 -19.62 -28.07 -36.45
N PRO A 731 -20.74 -28.05 -35.70
CA PRO A 731 -21.84 -27.10 -35.91
C PRO A 731 -21.43 -25.61 -35.97
N TYR A 732 -20.31 -25.21 -35.33
CA TYR A 732 -19.82 -23.83 -35.29
C TYR A 732 -18.73 -23.53 -36.35
N ALA A 733 -18.37 -24.51 -37.18
CA ALA A 733 -17.40 -24.32 -38.25
C ALA A 733 -17.98 -23.46 -39.37
N MET A 734 -17.13 -22.64 -40.00
CA MET A 734 -17.51 -21.73 -41.09
C MET A 734 -18.32 -22.39 -42.21
N GLU A 735 -17.96 -23.61 -42.62
CA GLU A 735 -18.66 -24.35 -43.66
C GLU A 735 -20.13 -24.61 -43.34
N THR A 736 -20.45 -24.86 -42.07
CA THR A 736 -21.82 -25.18 -41.62
C THR A 736 -22.63 -23.92 -41.24
N LEU A 737 -21.96 -22.77 -41.08
CA LEU A 737 -22.60 -21.49 -40.79
C LEU A 737 -23.24 -20.85 -42.02
N LYS A 738 -22.74 -21.15 -43.22
CA LYS A 738 -23.37 -20.71 -44.47
C LYS A 738 -24.84 -21.13 -44.57
N ASP A 739 -25.16 -22.34 -44.09
CA ASP A 739 -26.55 -22.82 -44.03
C ASP A 739 -27.44 -22.00 -43.08
N LEU A 740 -26.83 -21.29 -42.12
CA LEU A 740 -27.54 -20.49 -41.13
C LEU A 740 -27.68 -19.02 -41.54
N GLU A 741 -26.95 -18.59 -42.56
CA GLU A 741 -26.94 -17.21 -43.03
C GLU A 741 -28.34 -16.65 -43.33
N PRO A 742 -29.27 -17.40 -43.97
CA PRO A 742 -30.64 -16.91 -44.24
C PRO A 742 -31.46 -16.58 -42.98
N TYR A 743 -31.14 -17.21 -41.84
CA TYR A 743 -31.78 -16.91 -40.56
C TYR A 743 -31.29 -15.59 -39.97
N VAL A 744 -30.03 -15.25 -40.22
CA VAL A 744 -29.48 -13.92 -39.88
C VAL A 744 -30.08 -12.86 -40.79
N ASP A 745 -30.20 -13.14 -42.09
CA ASP A 745 -30.82 -12.23 -43.07
C ASP A 745 -32.23 -11.83 -42.69
N SER A 746 -33.07 -12.79 -42.33
CA SER A 746 -34.45 -12.53 -41.92
C SER A 746 -34.51 -11.60 -40.70
N THR A 747 -33.55 -11.73 -39.79
CA THR A 747 -33.49 -10.94 -38.56
C THR A 747 -32.89 -9.56 -38.79
N VAL A 748 -31.86 -9.42 -39.63
CA VAL A 748 -31.30 -8.13 -40.06
C VAL A 748 -32.36 -7.32 -40.80
N TYR A 749 -33.05 -7.94 -41.75
CA TYR A 749 -34.14 -7.28 -42.49
C TYR A 749 -35.23 -6.76 -41.54
N HIS A 750 -35.61 -7.58 -40.55
CA HIS A 750 -36.58 -7.19 -39.54
C HIS A 750 -36.09 -6.00 -38.69
N PHE A 751 -34.82 -6.03 -38.26
CA PHE A 751 -34.22 -4.91 -37.53
C PHE A 751 -34.27 -3.61 -38.34
N ILE A 752 -33.86 -3.64 -39.60
CA ILE A 752 -33.87 -2.46 -40.48
C ILE A 752 -35.30 -1.92 -40.63
N THR A 753 -36.28 -2.81 -40.82
CA THR A 753 -37.71 -2.43 -40.91
C THR A 753 -38.16 -1.69 -39.65
N ARG A 754 -37.85 -2.22 -38.46
CA ARG A 754 -38.21 -1.59 -37.19
C ARG A 754 -37.47 -0.25 -36.98
N MET A 755 -36.22 -0.13 -37.45
CA MET A 755 -35.49 1.14 -37.39
C MET A 755 -36.12 2.21 -38.30
N LYS A 756 -36.62 1.84 -39.49
CA LYS A 756 -37.35 2.77 -40.37
C LYS A 756 -38.62 3.31 -39.71
N GLU A 757 -39.34 2.46 -38.99
CA GLU A 757 -40.55 2.86 -38.23
C GLU A 757 -40.20 3.77 -37.04
N LYS A 758 -39.06 3.54 -36.38
CA LYS A 758 -38.61 4.32 -35.20
C LYS A 758 -38.01 5.66 -35.57
N MET A 759 -37.47 5.80 -36.78
CA MET A 759 -36.88 7.04 -37.28
C MET A 759 -37.82 8.25 -37.15
N THR A 760 -39.13 8.07 -37.32
CA THR A 760 -40.11 9.16 -37.22
C THR A 760 -40.43 9.57 -35.78
N LEU A 761 -39.97 8.83 -34.78
CA LEU A 761 -40.31 9.00 -33.36
C LEU A 761 -39.24 9.76 -32.54
N GLY A 762 -38.13 10.17 -33.17
CA GLY A 762 -37.07 10.97 -32.53
C GLY A 762 -35.86 10.13 -32.09
N GLU A 763 -35.42 10.33 -30.84
CA GLU A 763 -34.24 9.67 -30.27
C GLU A 763 -34.45 8.15 -30.11
N VAL A 764 -33.48 7.35 -30.56
CA VAL A 764 -33.49 5.88 -30.48
C VAL A 764 -32.33 5.38 -29.62
N ASP A 765 -32.62 4.57 -28.60
CA ASP A 765 -31.61 3.83 -27.84
C ASP A 765 -31.12 2.62 -28.66
N LEU A 766 -30.15 2.86 -29.54
CA LEU A 766 -29.57 1.85 -30.41
C LEU A 766 -28.86 0.76 -29.61
N GLY A 767 -28.37 1.10 -28.42
CA GLY A 767 -27.82 0.16 -27.46
C GLY A 767 -28.84 -0.92 -27.09
N LYS A 768 -30.04 -0.54 -26.64
CA LYS A 768 -31.12 -1.49 -26.34
C LYS A 768 -31.49 -2.33 -27.57
N TRP A 769 -31.64 -1.71 -28.74
CA TRP A 769 -32.02 -2.39 -29.97
C TRP A 769 -31.02 -3.45 -30.42
N PHE A 770 -29.70 -3.21 -30.31
CA PHE A 770 -28.70 -4.24 -30.59
C PHE A 770 -28.79 -5.43 -29.63
N GLN A 771 -29.25 -5.22 -28.39
CA GLN A 771 -29.50 -6.32 -27.46
C GLN A 771 -30.66 -7.19 -27.94
N LEU A 772 -31.79 -6.56 -28.29
CA LEU A 772 -32.99 -7.26 -28.76
C LEU A 772 -32.69 -8.02 -30.06
N PHE A 773 -31.94 -7.39 -30.96
CA PHE A 773 -31.43 -8.01 -32.19
C PHE A 773 -30.62 -9.26 -31.90
N ALA A 774 -29.58 -9.18 -31.07
CA ALA A 774 -28.71 -10.32 -30.80
C ALA A 774 -29.48 -11.50 -30.16
N PHE A 775 -30.46 -11.21 -29.29
CA PHE A 775 -31.35 -12.24 -28.74
C PHE A 775 -32.25 -12.89 -29.81
N ASP A 776 -32.85 -12.10 -30.69
CA ASP A 776 -33.72 -12.64 -31.75
C ASP A 776 -32.91 -13.42 -32.80
N VAL A 777 -31.69 -12.98 -33.14
CA VAL A 777 -30.79 -13.71 -34.04
C VAL A 777 -30.43 -15.06 -33.44
N ILE A 778 -29.96 -15.11 -32.19
CA ILE A 778 -29.56 -16.38 -31.56
C ILE A 778 -30.74 -17.34 -31.41
N GLY A 779 -31.94 -16.80 -31.17
CA GLY A 779 -33.20 -17.55 -31.20
C GLY A 779 -33.47 -18.15 -32.58
N GLU A 780 -33.38 -17.35 -33.65
CA GLU A 780 -33.61 -17.81 -35.03
C GLU A 780 -32.57 -18.85 -35.46
N ILE A 781 -31.27 -18.65 -35.23
CA ILE A 781 -30.24 -19.63 -35.64
C ILE A 781 -30.24 -20.90 -34.79
N THR A 782 -30.74 -20.83 -33.55
CA THR A 782 -30.80 -22.00 -32.65
C THR A 782 -32.08 -22.81 -32.82
N PHE A 783 -33.22 -22.14 -32.93
CA PHE A 783 -34.55 -22.74 -32.90
C PHE A 783 -35.39 -22.47 -34.15
N SER A 784 -34.82 -21.88 -35.21
CA SER A 784 -35.57 -21.42 -36.39
C SER A 784 -36.76 -20.52 -36.02
N LYS A 785 -36.64 -19.78 -34.91
CA LYS A 785 -37.70 -18.96 -34.34
C LYS A 785 -37.10 -17.82 -33.51
N ARG A 786 -37.32 -16.58 -33.94
CA ARG A 786 -37.11 -15.35 -33.17
C ARG A 786 -37.89 -15.38 -31.85
N PHE A 787 -37.35 -14.76 -30.81
CA PHE A 787 -38.04 -14.64 -29.52
C PHE A 787 -39.13 -13.56 -29.53
N GLY A 788 -39.09 -12.65 -30.52
CA GLY A 788 -40.07 -11.58 -30.69
C GLY A 788 -39.76 -10.36 -29.83
N PHE A 789 -38.52 -10.22 -29.35
CA PHE A 789 -38.12 -9.09 -28.51
C PHE A 789 -38.06 -7.79 -29.30
N MET A 790 -37.70 -7.83 -30.59
CA MET A 790 -37.80 -6.64 -31.46
C MET A 790 -39.25 -6.24 -31.77
N ASP A 791 -40.19 -7.19 -31.76
CA ASP A 791 -41.62 -6.93 -31.95
C ASP A 791 -42.23 -6.28 -30.71
N ALA A 792 -41.89 -6.81 -29.53
CA ALA A 792 -42.35 -6.30 -28.25
C ALA A 792 -41.66 -4.99 -27.82
N GLU A 793 -40.52 -4.64 -28.43
CA GLU A 793 -39.65 -3.53 -28.02
C GLU A 793 -39.08 -3.64 -26.60
N GLU A 794 -39.21 -4.81 -25.99
CA GLU A 794 -38.86 -5.10 -24.61
C GLU A 794 -38.55 -6.59 -24.44
N ASP A 795 -37.80 -6.94 -23.39
CA ASP A 795 -37.57 -8.32 -23.00
C ASP A 795 -38.46 -8.73 -21.83
N ASP A 796 -38.57 -10.04 -21.59
CA ASP A 796 -39.40 -10.61 -20.52
C ASP A 796 -38.67 -10.65 -19.16
N GLY A 797 -37.65 -9.82 -18.94
CA GLY A 797 -36.74 -9.85 -17.79
C GLY A 797 -35.58 -10.84 -17.95
N SER A 798 -35.45 -11.49 -19.10
CA SER A 798 -34.33 -12.36 -19.42
C SER A 798 -32.98 -11.64 -19.40
N LEU A 799 -32.91 -10.38 -19.84
CA LEU A 799 -31.67 -9.60 -19.79
C LEU A 799 -31.20 -9.41 -18.34
N LYS A 800 -32.10 -8.93 -17.48
CA LYS A 800 -31.79 -8.68 -16.07
C LYS A 800 -31.39 -9.97 -15.32
N SER A 801 -31.96 -11.11 -15.73
CA SER A 801 -31.61 -12.42 -15.20
C SER A 801 -30.18 -12.83 -15.60
N VAL A 802 -29.79 -12.62 -16.86
CA VAL A 802 -28.42 -12.89 -17.33
C VAL A 802 -27.42 -11.97 -16.63
N GLU A 803 -27.69 -10.67 -16.54
CA GLU A 803 -26.82 -9.71 -15.85
C GLU A 803 -26.63 -10.09 -14.37
N SER A 804 -27.72 -10.41 -13.66
CA SER A 804 -27.66 -10.87 -12.26
C SER A 804 -26.87 -12.17 -12.09
N THR A 805 -27.00 -13.10 -13.04
CA THR A 805 -26.25 -14.36 -13.05
C THR A 805 -24.75 -14.10 -13.22
N LEU A 806 -24.36 -13.23 -14.16
CA LEU A 806 -22.97 -12.89 -14.43
C LEU A 806 -22.34 -12.06 -13.29
N ALA A 807 -23.09 -11.08 -12.76
CA ALA A 807 -22.67 -10.29 -11.61
C ALA A 807 -22.39 -11.15 -10.39
N SER A 808 -23.30 -12.06 -10.05
CA SER A 808 -23.10 -12.97 -8.94
C SER A 808 -21.98 -13.99 -9.19
N ALA A 809 -21.88 -14.55 -10.40
CA ALA A 809 -20.80 -15.48 -10.75
C ALA A 809 -19.41 -14.84 -10.64
N SER A 810 -19.29 -13.56 -11.01
CA SER A 810 -18.02 -12.86 -11.08
C SER A 810 -17.31 -12.80 -9.73
N TRP A 811 -18.01 -12.40 -8.67
CA TRP A 811 -17.43 -12.34 -7.33
C TRP A 811 -17.38 -13.72 -6.65
N LEU A 812 -18.41 -14.56 -6.81
CA LEU A 812 -18.43 -15.90 -6.22
C LEU A 812 -17.31 -16.79 -6.78
N GLY A 813 -16.91 -16.58 -8.03
CA GLY A 813 -15.79 -17.28 -8.63
C GLY A 813 -14.46 -17.03 -7.90
N HIS A 814 -14.29 -15.90 -7.22
CA HIS A 814 -13.10 -15.65 -6.38
C HIS A 814 -13.18 -16.35 -5.02
N VAL A 815 -14.40 -16.70 -4.57
CA VAL A 815 -14.64 -17.44 -3.33
C VAL A 815 -15.52 -18.69 -3.56
N PRO A 816 -15.05 -19.69 -4.34
CA PRO A 816 -15.88 -20.83 -4.73
C PRO A 816 -16.47 -21.61 -3.54
N TRP A 817 -15.80 -21.62 -2.40
CA TRP A 817 -16.29 -22.28 -1.18
C TRP A 817 -17.63 -21.71 -0.72
N VAL A 818 -17.86 -20.39 -0.83
CA VAL A 818 -19.15 -19.75 -0.49
C VAL A 818 -20.27 -20.29 -1.38
N PHE A 819 -20.01 -20.42 -2.68
CA PHE A 819 -20.97 -21.00 -3.62
C PHE A 819 -21.32 -22.44 -3.24
N TRP A 820 -20.32 -23.29 -2.97
CA TRP A 820 -20.57 -24.69 -2.61
C TRP A 820 -21.26 -24.84 -1.26
N THR A 821 -20.93 -23.99 -0.28
CA THR A 821 -21.64 -23.95 1.01
C THR A 821 -23.09 -23.51 0.82
N HIS A 822 -23.35 -22.46 0.03
CA HIS A 822 -24.72 -22.03 -0.28
C HIS A 822 -25.50 -23.14 -1.00
N ASP A 823 -24.91 -23.78 -2.00
CA ASP A 823 -25.56 -24.85 -2.77
C ASP A 823 -25.88 -26.06 -1.88
N TYR A 824 -24.99 -26.42 -0.96
CA TYR A 824 -25.22 -27.46 0.05
C TYR A 824 -26.36 -27.08 1.02
N LEU A 825 -26.41 -25.82 1.47
CA LEU A 825 -27.43 -25.34 2.41
C LEU A 825 -28.77 -24.99 1.74
N ARG A 826 -28.80 -24.86 0.41
CA ARG A 826 -29.94 -24.43 -0.39
C ARG A 826 -31.26 -25.14 -0.05
N PRO A 827 -31.31 -26.45 0.22
CA PRO A 827 -32.56 -27.11 0.61
C PRO A 827 -33.23 -26.52 1.87
N TRP A 828 -32.47 -25.88 2.75
CA TRP A 828 -32.97 -25.32 4.01
C TRP A 828 -33.18 -23.81 3.96
N ILE A 829 -32.28 -23.07 3.31
CA ILE A 829 -32.31 -21.60 3.30
C ILE A 829 -32.97 -21.00 2.06
N GLY A 830 -33.21 -21.80 1.02
CA GLY A 830 -33.70 -21.31 -0.27
C GLY A 830 -32.60 -20.72 -1.17
N ASN A 831 -33.01 -20.17 -2.32
CA ASN A 831 -32.07 -19.64 -3.31
C ASN A 831 -31.85 -18.14 -3.14
N TRP A 832 -30.63 -17.74 -2.72
CA TRP A 832 -30.25 -16.34 -2.52
C TRP A 832 -29.21 -15.84 -3.52
N LEU A 833 -28.56 -16.74 -4.28
CA LEU A 833 -27.54 -16.38 -5.24
C LEU A 833 -28.15 -16.34 -6.66
N GLY A 834 -27.87 -15.25 -7.40
CA GLY A 834 -28.29 -15.12 -8.80
C GLY A 834 -27.75 -16.27 -9.65
N VAL A 835 -26.48 -16.65 -9.42
CA VAL A 835 -25.80 -17.70 -10.18
C VAL A 835 -26.46 -19.06 -10.02
N THR A 836 -27.14 -19.36 -8.91
CA THR A 836 -27.87 -20.61 -8.68
C THR A 836 -29.30 -20.55 -9.21
N ASN A 837 -29.78 -19.39 -9.66
CA ASN A 837 -31.05 -19.20 -10.37
C ASN A 837 -30.99 -19.71 -11.82
N ARG A 838 -30.33 -20.86 -12.02
CA ARG A 838 -30.06 -21.50 -13.32
C ARG A 838 -31.29 -22.13 -13.96
N THR A 839 -32.43 -22.10 -13.26
CA THR A 839 -33.77 -22.43 -13.76
C THR A 839 -34.53 -21.18 -14.22
N GLY A 840 -33.82 -20.11 -14.57
CA GLY A 840 -34.41 -18.87 -15.09
C GLY A 840 -35.13 -19.04 -16.43
N SER A 841 -35.80 -17.97 -16.88
CA SER A 841 -36.63 -17.91 -18.09
C SER A 841 -35.97 -18.55 -19.32
N LEU A 842 -34.67 -18.32 -19.54
CA LEU A 842 -33.94 -18.79 -20.73
C LEU A 842 -33.73 -20.30 -20.76
N MET A 843 -33.40 -20.94 -19.63
CA MET A 843 -33.24 -22.40 -19.57
C MET A 843 -34.60 -23.09 -19.70
N GLN A 844 -35.65 -22.52 -19.11
CA GLN A 844 -37.03 -23.01 -19.28
C GLN A 844 -37.50 -22.85 -20.72
N ARG A 845 -37.16 -21.74 -21.40
CA ARG A 845 -37.41 -21.54 -22.83
C ARG A 845 -36.69 -22.59 -23.67
N ALA A 846 -35.40 -22.83 -23.43
CA ALA A 846 -34.64 -23.85 -24.13
C ALA A 846 -35.25 -25.26 -23.93
N LEU A 847 -35.60 -25.61 -22.70
CA LEU A 847 -36.33 -26.86 -22.37
C LEU A 847 -37.63 -26.98 -23.17
N LYS A 848 -38.48 -25.96 -23.09
CA LYS A 848 -39.78 -25.92 -23.77
C LYS A 848 -39.63 -26.06 -25.29
N GLU A 849 -38.72 -25.30 -25.90
CA GLU A 849 -38.49 -25.35 -27.35
C GLU A 849 -37.89 -26.70 -27.77
N VAL A 850 -37.01 -27.31 -26.97
CA VAL A 850 -36.48 -28.67 -27.23
C VAL A 850 -37.61 -29.70 -27.18
N GLU A 851 -38.49 -29.65 -26.18
CA GLU A 851 -39.64 -30.57 -26.06
C GLU A 851 -40.67 -30.37 -27.18
N GLU A 852 -41.01 -29.13 -27.49
CA GLU A 852 -41.92 -28.80 -28.58
C GLU A 852 -41.35 -29.22 -29.93
N ARG A 853 -40.04 -29.03 -30.14
CA ARG A 853 -39.36 -29.48 -31.37
C ARG A 853 -39.39 -30.99 -31.52
N LYS A 854 -39.19 -31.76 -30.45
CA LYS A 854 -39.32 -33.23 -30.48
C LYS A 854 -40.70 -33.69 -30.93
N LYS A 855 -41.75 -32.93 -30.60
CA LYS A 855 -43.13 -33.23 -31.00
C LYS A 855 -43.43 -32.82 -32.45
N ARG A 856 -42.94 -31.65 -32.87
CA ARG A 856 -43.28 -31.04 -34.17
C ARG A 856 -42.41 -31.52 -35.34
N GLY A 857 -41.15 -31.89 -35.08
CA GLY A 857 -40.16 -32.09 -36.14
C GLY A 857 -39.75 -30.78 -36.83
N THR A 858 -38.81 -30.84 -37.77
CA THR A 858 -38.42 -29.71 -38.64
C THR A 858 -37.74 -30.20 -39.91
N ASP A 859 -37.90 -29.46 -41.00
CA ASP A 859 -37.08 -29.60 -42.22
C ASP A 859 -35.93 -28.57 -42.26
N ARG A 860 -35.82 -27.70 -41.24
CA ARG A 860 -34.80 -26.65 -41.14
C ARG A 860 -33.51 -27.16 -40.48
N ASN A 861 -32.37 -26.69 -40.98
CA ASN A 861 -31.03 -27.12 -40.57
C ASN A 861 -30.40 -26.18 -39.52
N ASP A 862 -31.13 -25.90 -38.44
CA ASP A 862 -30.67 -25.05 -37.33
C ASP A 862 -29.72 -25.77 -36.36
N PHE A 863 -29.18 -25.05 -35.36
CA PHE A 863 -28.31 -25.67 -34.35
C PHE A 863 -28.99 -26.80 -33.58
N LEU A 864 -30.28 -26.65 -33.24
CA LEU A 864 -30.98 -27.69 -32.49
C LEU A 864 -31.09 -28.99 -33.28
N GLU A 865 -31.41 -28.93 -34.58
CA GLU A 865 -31.41 -30.11 -35.45
C GLU A 865 -30.01 -30.72 -35.60
N LYS A 866 -28.96 -29.88 -35.70
CA LYS A 866 -27.56 -30.34 -35.70
C LYS A 866 -27.21 -31.07 -34.39
N PHE A 867 -27.68 -30.59 -33.25
CA PHE A 867 -27.50 -31.25 -31.95
C PHE A 867 -28.29 -32.56 -31.85
N PHE A 868 -29.53 -32.61 -32.35
CA PHE A 868 -30.28 -33.86 -32.41
C PHE A 868 -29.63 -34.89 -33.34
N ARG A 869 -29.07 -34.47 -34.47
CA ARG A 869 -28.31 -35.36 -35.36
C ARG A 869 -27.10 -35.94 -34.63
N LEU A 870 -26.34 -35.10 -33.93
CA LEU A 870 -25.21 -35.54 -33.11
C LEU A 870 -25.64 -36.52 -32.00
N GLN A 871 -26.77 -36.26 -31.35
CA GLN A 871 -27.36 -37.18 -30.36
C GLN A 871 -27.73 -38.53 -30.99
N ARG A 872 -28.34 -38.56 -32.18
CA ARG A 872 -28.67 -39.80 -32.89
C ARG A 872 -27.43 -40.58 -33.30
N GLU A 873 -26.37 -39.89 -33.71
CA GLU A 873 -25.08 -40.51 -34.08
C GLU A 873 -24.32 -41.05 -32.86
N LYS A 874 -24.46 -40.42 -31.69
CA LYS A 874 -23.70 -40.74 -30.47
C LYS A 874 -24.57 -40.67 -29.20
N PRO A 875 -25.57 -41.56 -29.07
CA PRO A 875 -26.55 -41.51 -27.98
C PRO A 875 -25.92 -41.68 -26.59
N ASP A 876 -24.84 -42.47 -26.49
CA ASP A 876 -24.14 -42.73 -25.22
C ASP A 876 -23.28 -41.54 -24.74
N GLN A 877 -22.98 -40.58 -25.62
CA GLN A 877 -22.11 -39.43 -25.32
C GLN A 877 -22.87 -38.10 -25.25
N VAL A 878 -24.01 -37.99 -25.93
CA VAL A 878 -24.82 -36.77 -26.00
C VAL A 878 -26.23 -37.06 -25.53
N THR A 879 -26.46 -36.81 -24.24
CA THR A 879 -27.77 -36.97 -23.60
C THR A 879 -28.72 -35.81 -23.93
N ASP A 880 -30.01 -35.98 -23.62
CA ASP A 880 -30.98 -34.88 -23.70
C ASP A 880 -30.55 -33.66 -22.89
N THR A 881 -29.99 -33.89 -21.70
CA THR A 881 -29.44 -32.83 -20.85
C THR A 881 -28.26 -32.10 -21.52
N ALA A 882 -27.44 -32.79 -22.32
CA ALA A 882 -26.38 -32.17 -23.10
C ALA A 882 -26.95 -31.29 -24.22
N VAL A 883 -27.97 -31.77 -24.95
CA VAL A 883 -28.65 -30.99 -26.00
C VAL A 883 -29.25 -29.70 -25.44
N ILE A 884 -29.97 -29.79 -24.32
CA ILE A 884 -30.56 -28.63 -23.64
C ILE A 884 -29.46 -27.67 -23.16
N SER A 885 -28.39 -28.19 -22.55
CA SER A 885 -27.25 -27.38 -22.07
C SER A 885 -26.60 -26.61 -23.22
N MET A 886 -26.39 -27.25 -24.38
CA MET A 886 -25.83 -26.61 -25.57
C MET A 886 -26.75 -25.52 -26.13
N ALA A 887 -28.05 -25.80 -26.25
CA ALA A 887 -29.03 -24.83 -26.73
C ALA A 887 -29.12 -23.60 -25.79
N ALA A 888 -29.13 -23.82 -24.48
CA ALA A 888 -29.13 -22.74 -23.49
C ALA A 888 -27.82 -21.94 -23.49
N ALA A 889 -26.67 -22.60 -23.70
CA ALA A 889 -25.37 -21.95 -23.82
C ALA A 889 -25.28 -21.02 -25.03
N ASN A 890 -25.89 -21.39 -26.17
CA ASN A 890 -25.97 -20.50 -27.33
C ASN A 890 -26.68 -19.20 -26.99
N ILE A 891 -27.87 -19.28 -26.38
CA ILE A 891 -28.68 -18.12 -26.03
C ILE A 891 -27.92 -17.17 -25.10
N THR A 892 -27.27 -17.70 -24.05
CA THR A 892 -26.59 -16.87 -23.04
C THR A 892 -25.26 -16.30 -23.54
N ALA A 893 -24.48 -17.04 -24.32
CA ALA A 893 -23.19 -16.57 -24.80
C ALA A 893 -23.30 -15.59 -25.97
N GLY A 894 -24.27 -15.80 -26.88
CA GLY A 894 -24.40 -15.05 -28.14
C GLY A 894 -25.09 -13.69 -28.01
N SER A 895 -25.90 -13.47 -26.97
CA SER A 895 -26.69 -12.23 -26.87
C SER A 895 -25.87 -11.02 -26.43
N ASP A 896 -25.33 -11.03 -25.21
CA ASP A 896 -24.62 -9.87 -24.63
C ASP A 896 -23.35 -9.53 -25.41
N THR A 897 -22.55 -10.54 -25.75
CA THR A 897 -21.23 -10.32 -26.35
C THR A 897 -21.32 -9.72 -27.75
N THR A 898 -22.26 -10.15 -28.59
CA THR A 898 -22.47 -9.56 -29.91
C THR A 898 -23.05 -8.14 -29.78
N ALA A 899 -24.01 -7.93 -28.90
CA ALA A 899 -24.60 -6.60 -28.72
C ALA A 899 -23.58 -5.56 -28.22
N ILE A 900 -22.70 -5.92 -27.27
CA ILE A 900 -21.56 -5.09 -26.84
C ILE A 900 -20.64 -4.76 -28.02
N SER A 901 -20.37 -5.76 -28.87
CA SER A 901 -19.50 -5.59 -30.02
C SER A 901 -20.09 -4.63 -31.06
N LEU A 902 -21.38 -4.78 -31.40
CA LEU A 902 -22.10 -3.88 -32.31
C LEU A 902 -22.15 -2.45 -31.77
N ARG A 903 -22.45 -2.28 -30.48
CA ARG A 903 -22.41 -0.97 -29.80
C ARG A 903 -21.05 -0.32 -29.91
N SER A 904 -19.98 -1.06 -29.61
CA SER A 904 -18.60 -0.58 -29.71
C SER A 904 -18.28 -0.08 -31.13
N ILE A 905 -18.51 -0.93 -32.13
CA ILE A 905 -18.19 -0.61 -33.53
C ILE A 905 -18.91 0.66 -33.97
N ILE A 906 -20.23 0.73 -33.76
CA ILE A 906 -21.03 1.88 -34.19
C ILE A 906 -20.66 3.14 -33.39
N TYR A 907 -20.54 3.05 -32.07
CA TYR A 907 -20.17 4.19 -31.23
C TYR A 907 -18.83 4.80 -31.64
N HIS A 908 -17.80 3.98 -31.84
CA HIS A 908 -16.48 4.46 -32.22
C HIS A 908 -16.44 4.99 -33.65
N LEU A 909 -17.21 4.43 -34.59
CA LEU A 909 -17.38 5.02 -35.91
C LEU A 909 -18.04 6.41 -35.83
N LEU A 910 -19.10 6.56 -35.04
CA LEU A 910 -19.81 7.85 -34.88
C LEU A 910 -18.95 8.92 -34.20
N ARG A 911 -18.08 8.53 -33.26
CA ARG A 911 -17.10 9.44 -32.62
C ARG A 911 -15.93 9.80 -33.55
N ASN A 912 -15.74 9.09 -34.66
CA ASN A 912 -14.66 9.32 -35.61
C ASN A 912 -15.21 9.52 -37.04
N PRO A 913 -15.74 10.72 -37.36
CA PRO A 913 -16.41 10.99 -38.63
C PRO A 913 -15.57 10.64 -39.87
N LYS A 914 -14.25 10.83 -39.81
CA LYS A 914 -13.32 10.48 -40.89
C LYS A 914 -13.35 8.98 -41.22
N HIS A 915 -13.35 8.12 -40.21
CA HIS A 915 -13.40 6.67 -40.40
C HIS A 915 -14.79 6.21 -40.81
N LEU A 916 -15.85 6.80 -40.25
CA LEU A 916 -17.22 6.54 -40.71
C LEU A 916 -17.40 6.86 -42.19
N GLU A 917 -16.90 8.01 -42.65
CA GLU A 917 -16.99 8.43 -44.03
C GLU A 917 -16.19 7.51 -44.97
N THR A 918 -15.01 7.06 -44.54
CA THR A 918 -14.21 6.09 -45.30
C THR A 918 -14.95 4.75 -45.47
N LEU A 919 -15.59 4.25 -44.41
CA LEU A 919 -16.39 3.03 -44.47
C LEU A 919 -17.64 3.21 -45.36
N ARG A 920 -18.29 4.37 -45.29
CA ARG A 920 -19.43 4.70 -46.16
C ARG A 920 -19.03 4.70 -47.63
N GLN A 921 -17.91 5.32 -47.97
CA GLN A 921 -17.41 5.33 -49.34
C GLN A 921 -17.11 3.91 -49.84
N GLU A 922 -16.60 3.02 -48.99
CA GLU A 922 -16.42 1.60 -49.34
C GLU A 922 -17.77 0.91 -49.62
N ILE A 923 -18.78 1.13 -48.77
CA ILE A 923 -20.15 0.61 -48.94
C ILE A 923 -20.77 1.14 -50.24
N ASP A 924 -20.71 2.45 -50.48
CA ASP A 924 -21.33 3.10 -51.63
C ASP A 924 -20.66 2.73 -52.95
N THR A 925 -19.35 2.51 -52.92
CA THR A 925 -18.61 2.03 -54.08
C THR A 925 -19.00 0.60 -54.42
N ALA A 926 -19.07 -0.29 -53.42
CA ALA A 926 -19.56 -1.66 -53.62
C ALA A 926 -21.02 -1.68 -54.11
N ARG A 927 -21.85 -0.76 -53.61
CA ARG A 927 -23.24 -0.59 -54.05
C ARG A 927 -23.33 -0.13 -55.51
N ARG A 928 -22.60 0.93 -55.90
CA ARG A 928 -22.57 1.45 -57.28
C ARG A 928 -22.07 0.42 -58.28
N GLU A 929 -21.15 -0.45 -57.87
CA GLU A 929 -20.63 -1.54 -58.69
C GLU A 929 -21.53 -2.79 -58.72
N ASN A 930 -22.74 -2.73 -58.12
CA ASN A 930 -23.66 -3.88 -57.99
C ASN A 930 -23.01 -5.12 -57.34
N ARG A 931 -22.11 -4.89 -56.37
CA ARG A 931 -21.43 -5.94 -55.60
C ARG A 931 -21.97 -6.10 -54.17
N LEU A 932 -23.14 -5.50 -53.87
CA LEU A 932 -23.68 -5.42 -52.52
C LEU A 932 -25.19 -5.69 -52.50
N SER A 933 -25.58 -6.83 -51.96
CA SER A 933 -26.98 -7.23 -51.74
C SER A 933 -27.63 -6.45 -50.59
N ASP A 934 -28.95 -6.58 -50.43
CA ASP A 934 -29.72 -5.98 -49.32
C ASP A 934 -30.72 -7.00 -48.73
N PRO A 935 -30.51 -7.54 -47.52
CA PRO A 935 -29.35 -7.31 -46.64
C PRO A 935 -28.02 -7.79 -47.26
N VAL A 936 -26.90 -7.23 -46.78
CA VAL A 936 -25.56 -7.55 -47.30
C VAL A 936 -25.19 -8.99 -46.93
N THR A 937 -24.72 -9.77 -47.89
CA THR A 937 -24.27 -11.15 -47.62
C THR A 937 -22.90 -11.18 -46.94
N MET A 938 -22.60 -12.27 -46.24
CA MET A 938 -21.32 -12.45 -45.56
C MET A 938 -20.16 -12.43 -46.56
N GLU A 939 -20.31 -13.10 -47.70
CA GLU A 939 -19.28 -13.16 -48.74
C GLU A 939 -18.97 -11.79 -49.34
N GLU A 940 -19.99 -10.96 -49.57
CA GLU A 940 -19.80 -9.59 -50.07
C GLU A 940 -19.07 -8.71 -49.04
N ALA A 941 -19.47 -8.78 -47.78
CA ALA A 941 -18.90 -7.96 -46.72
C ALA A 941 -17.50 -8.43 -46.27
N GLU A 942 -17.13 -9.69 -46.44
CA GLU A 942 -15.75 -10.17 -46.25
C GLU A 942 -14.77 -9.56 -47.27
N ARG A 943 -15.25 -9.15 -48.45
CA ARG A 943 -14.45 -8.49 -49.49
C ARG A 943 -14.26 -6.98 -49.24
N MET A 944 -14.80 -6.45 -48.14
CA MET A 944 -14.67 -5.04 -47.74
C MET A 944 -13.56 -4.86 -46.69
N PRO A 945 -12.31 -4.59 -47.10
CA PRO A 945 -11.16 -4.55 -46.18
C PRO A 945 -11.29 -3.52 -45.06
N PHE A 946 -11.90 -2.36 -45.31
CA PHE A 946 -12.02 -1.32 -44.30
C PHE A 946 -13.12 -1.66 -43.28
N LEU A 947 -14.24 -2.25 -43.70
CA LEU A 947 -15.23 -2.86 -42.79
C LEU A 947 -14.58 -3.87 -41.84
N GLN A 948 -13.79 -4.81 -42.38
CA GLN A 948 -13.11 -5.82 -41.57
C GLN A 948 -12.15 -5.19 -40.55
N ALA A 949 -11.46 -4.12 -40.96
CA ALA A 949 -10.60 -3.35 -40.08
C ALA A 949 -11.38 -2.64 -38.95
N CYS A 950 -12.53 -2.04 -39.26
CA CYS A 950 -13.41 -1.39 -38.27
C CYS A 950 -13.96 -2.38 -37.24
N ILE A 951 -14.37 -3.58 -37.68
CA ILE A 951 -14.85 -4.65 -36.79
C ILE A 951 -13.73 -5.08 -35.85
N MET A 952 -12.55 -5.37 -36.39
CA MET A 952 -11.38 -5.77 -35.59
C MET A 952 -10.98 -4.69 -34.58
N GLU A 953 -10.99 -3.42 -35.00
CA GLU A 953 -10.65 -2.31 -34.12
C GLU A 953 -11.70 -2.05 -33.04
N GLY A 954 -12.99 -2.18 -33.35
CA GLY A 954 -14.07 -2.03 -32.38
C GLY A 954 -14.01 -3.11 -31.29
N LEU A 955 -13.72 -4.35 -31.67
CA LEU A 955 -13.51 -5.46 -30.75
C LEU A 955 -12.18 -5.38 -29.98
N ARG A 956 -11.18 -4.65 -30.52
CA ARG A 956 -9.89 -4.42 -29.87
C ARG A 956 -10.02 -3.37 -28.77
N ILE A 957 -10.58 -2.21 -29.10
CA ILE A 957 -10.71 -1.10 -28.17
C ILE A 957 -11.75 -1.42 -27.09
N HIS A 958 -12.85 -2.09 -27.44
CA HIS A 958 -13.86 -2.50 -26.46
C HIS A 958 -14.12 -4.01 -26.56
N PRO A 959 -13.23 -4.86 -26.03
CA PRO A 959 -13.48 -6.28 -26.01
C PRO A 959 -14.62 -6.58 -25.04
N SER A 960 -15.56 -7.41 -25.46
CA SER A 960 -16.76 -7.75 -24.68
C SER A 960 -16.43 -8.40 -23.33
N ILE A 961 -15.30 -9.10 -23.23
CA ILE A 961 -14.77 -9.68 -21.99
C ILE A 961 -13.72 -8.74 -21.39
N GLY A 962 -14.02 -8.19 -20.21
CA GLY A 962 -13.14 -7.31 -19.44
C GLY A 962 -12.36 -8.00 -18.32
N GLY A 963 -12.95 -9.06 -17.78
CA GLY A 963 -12.35 -9.82 -16.68
C GLY A 963 -11.04 -10.50 -17.04
N LEU A 964 -10.27 -10.85 -16.01
CA LEU A 964 -9.13 -11.76 -16.16
C LEU A 964 -9.62 -13.11 -16.70
N LEU A 965 -8.78 -13.79 -17.48
CA LEU A 965 -9.01 -15.18 -17.90
C LEU A 965 -8.20 -16.13 -17.00
N PRO A 966 -8.64 -16.43 -15.76
CA PRO A 966 -7.77 -17.02 -14.75
C PRO A 966 -7.36 -18.46 -15.07
N ARG A 967 -6.12 -18.80 -14.75
CA ARG A 967 -5.52 -20.11 -14.92
C ARG A 967 -4.71 -20.51 -13.70
N ASP A 968 -4.76 -21.79 -13.35
CA ASP A 968 -3.93 -22.36 -12.30
C ASP A 968 -2.52 -22.63 -12.86
N VAL A 969 -1.50 -22.23 -12.10
CA VAL A 969 -0.10 -22.54 -12.39
C VAL A 969 0.13 -24.06 -12.22
N PRO A 970 0.76 -24.73 -13.21
CA PRO A 970 0.94 -26.18 -13.19
C PRO A 970 1.86 -26.66 -12.08
N ARG A 971 1.93 -28.00 -11.94
CA ARG A 971 2.79 -28.64 -10.94
C ARG A 971 4.25 -28.26 -11.09
N GLY A 972 4.92 -27.98 -9.97
CA GLY A 972 6.31 -27.55 -9.93
C GLY A 972 6.55 -26.05 -10.20
N GLY A 973 5.49 -25.25 -10.37
CA GLY A 973 5.59 -23.82 -10.64
C GLY A 973 6.09 -23.51 -12.05
N CYS A 974 6.24 -22.22 -12.37
CA CYS A 974 6.75 -21.77 -13.67
C CYS A 974 7.40 -20.40 -13.57
N VAL A 975 8.30 -20.06 -14.49
CA VAL A 975 8.84 -18.70 -14.61
C VAL A 975 8.03 -17.93 -15.64
N ILE A 976 7.42 -16.81 -15.24
CA ILE A 976 6.71 -15.88 -16.13
C ILE A 976 7.30 -14.49 -15.95
N ALA A 977 7.62 -13.80 -17.07
CA ALA A 977 8.27 -12.49 -17.06
C ALA A 977 9.55 -12.44 -16.19
N GLY A 978 10.35 -13.51 -16.22
CA GLY A 978 11.57 -13.65 -15.42
C GLY A 978 11.34 -13.92 -13.92
N ARG A 979 10.10 -14.16 -13.47
CA ARG A 979 9.76 -14.42 -12.06
C ARG A 979 9.16 -15.81 -11.87
N PHE A 980 9.62 -16.55 -10.87
CA PHE A 980 9.07 -17.86 -10.53
C PHE A 980 7.74 -17.73 -9.76
N ILE A 981 6.67 -18.30 -10.32
CA ILE A 981 5.33 -18.39 -9.76
C ILE A 981 5.10 -19.84 -9.32
N PRO A 982 4.78 -20.11 -8.03
CA PRO A 982 4.59 -21.47 -7.53
C PRO A 982 3.33 -22.15 -8.09
N GLU A 983 3.31 -23.48 -8.01
CA GLU A 983 2.14 -24.31 -8.28
C GLU A 983 0.89 -23.82 -7.51
N GLY A 984 -0.28 -23.99 -8.11
CA GLY A 984 -1.58 -23.72 -7.47
C GLY A 984 -1.99 -22.25 -7.40
N HIS A 985 -1.10 -21.33 -7.78
CA HIS A 985 -1.43 -19.91 -7.88
C HIS A 985 -2.31 -19.64 -9.10
N VAL A 986 -3.16 -18.62 -9.01
CA VAL A 986 -3.99 -18.16 -10.13
C VAL A 986 -3.29 -17.03 -10.85
N VAL A 987 -3.11 -17.19 -12.16
CA VAL A 987 -2.56 -16.17 -13.05
C VAL A 987 -3.54 -15.87 -14.17
N GLY A 988 -3.51 -14.66 -14.72
CA GLY A 988 -4.33 -14.36 -15.88
C GLY A 988 -4.01 -13.03 -16.55
N THR A 989 -4.61 -12.86 -17.71
CA THR A 989 -4.45 -11.66 -18.54
C THR A 989 -5.84 -11.13 -18.90
N SER A 990 -5.97 -9.79 -18.94
CA SER A 990 -7.18 -9.11 -19.40
C SER A 990 -7.01 -8.70 -20.86
N ALA A 991 -8.04 -8.96 -21.69
CA ALA A 991 -8.05 -8.52 -23.08
C ALA A 991 -7.97 -6.98 -23.19
N TRP A 992 -8.55 -6.24 -22.24
CA TRP A 992 -8.50 -4.77 -22.23
C TRP A 992 -7.08 -4.21 -22.16
N VAL A 993 -6.24 -4.85 -21.34
CA VAL A 993 -4.85 -4.44 -21.13
C VAL A 993 -4.00 -4.79 -22.36
N ILE A 994 -4.09 -6.03 -22.83
CA ILE A 994 -3.25 -6.49 -23.97
C ILE A 994 -3.64 -5.82 -25.26
N ASN A 995 -4.93 -5.67 -25.51
CA ASN A 995 -5.41 -5.04 -26.72
C ASN A 995 -4.99 -3.56 -26.82
N ARG A 996 -4.48 -2.94 -25.74
CA ARG A 996 -3.93 -1.58 -25.69
C ARG A 996 -2.41 -1.53 -25.53
N ASN A 997 -1.72 -2.66 -25.62
CA ASN A 997 -0.27 -2.69 -25.50
C ASN A 997 0.38 -1.95 -26.67
N THR A 998 1.13 -0.90 -26.37
CA THR A 998 1.77 -0.03 -27.37
C THR A 998 2.87 -0.72 -28.17
N SER A 999 3.48 -1.78 -27.64
CA SER A 999 4.47 -2.58 -28.38
C SER A 999 3.84 -3.42 -29.50
N ILE A 1000 2.55 -3.75 -29.38
CA ILE A 1000 1.81 -4.54 -30.38
C ILE A 1000 1.03 -3.61 -31.33
N TYR A 1001 0.33 -2.65 -30.75
CA TYR A 1001 -0.65 -1.85 -31.47
C TYR A 1001 -0.14 -0.43 -31.81
N GLY A 1002 1.05 -0.03 -31.39
CA GLY A 1002 1.61 1.30 -31.66
C GLY A 1002 1.30 2.31 -30.55
N HIS A 1003 1.88 3.51 -30.66
CA HIS A 1003 1.78 4.55 -29.62
C HIS A 1003 0.35 5.11 -29.45
N ASP A 1004 -0.49 4.97 -30.47
CA ASP A 1004 -1.90 5.34 -30.52
C ASP A 1004 -2.84 4.18 -30.11
N ALA A 1005 -2.33 3.15 -29.41
CA ALA A 1005 -3.11 1.96 -29.05
C ALA A 1005 -4.36 2.26 -28.20
N ALA A 1006 -4.45 3.42 -27.53
CA ALA A 1006 -5.65 3.84 -26.81
C ALA A 1006 -6.75 4.40 -27.74
N GLU A 1007 -6.42 4.76 -28.97
CA GLU A 1007 -7.32 5.40 -29.94
C GLU A 1007 -7.93 4.39 -30.90
N PHE A 1008 -9.14 4.69 -31.40
CA PHE A 1008 -9.80 3.88 -32.42
C PHE A 1008 -9.24 4.24 -33.80
N ASN A 1009 -8.41 3.36 -34.35
CA ASN A 1009 -7.79 3.54 -35.66
C ASN A 1009 -7.84 2.24 -36.48
N PRO A 1010 -8.84 2.08 -37.34
CA PRO A 1010 -8.96 0.89 -38.21
C PRO A 1010 -7.77 0.70 -39.16
N GLU A 1011 -7.11 1.78 -39.60
CA GLU A 1011 -6.03 1.70 -40.60
C GLU A 1011 -4.85 0.82 -40.14
N ARG A 1012 -4.67 0.63 -38.82
CA ARG A 1012 -3.63 -0.24 -38.28
C ARG A 1012 -3.77 -1.68 -38.77
N TRP A 1013 -4.99 -2.17 -38.94
CA TRP A 1013 -5.25 -3.53 -39.42
C TRP A 1013 -4.99 -3.72 -40.91
N ILE A 1014 -4.82 -2.62 -41.64
CA ILE A 1014 -4.51 -2.60 -43.08
C ILE A 1014 -3.00 -2.39 -43.28
N LYS A 1015 -2.41 -1.42 -42.58
CA LYS A 1015 -1.02 -1.01 -42.76
C LYS A 1015 -0.02 -1.75 -41.87
N GLY A 1016 -0.47 -2.27 -40.72
CA GLY A 1016 0.38 -2.87 -39.70
C GLY A 1016 0.58 -4.38 -39.83
N ASN A 1017 1.29 -4.97 -38.85
CA ASN A 1017 1.55 -6.41 -38.78
C ASN A 1017 0.32 -7.18 -38.27
N LYS A 1018 -0.62 -7.47 -39.17
CA LYS A 1018 -1.89 -8.16 -38.84
C LYS A 1018 -1.68 -9.50 -38.12
N ALA A 1019 -0.67 -10.27 -38.51
CA ALA A 1019 -0.40 -11.59 -37.92
C ALA A 1019 -0.02 -11.49 -36.44
N GLU A 1020 0.81 -10.51 -36.09
CA GLU A 1020 1.21 -10.25 -34.71
C GLU A 1020 0.05 -9.72 -33.87
N MET A 1021 -0.70 -8.73 -34.38
CA MET A 1021 -1.87 -8.21 -33.69
C MET A 1021 -2.93 -9.29 -33.43
N GLN A 1022 -3.16 -10.19 -34.39
CA GLN A 1022 -4.09 -11.31 -34.23
C GLN A 1022 -3.61 -12.34 -33.21
N ARG A 1023 -2.30 -12.56 -33.09
CA ARG A 1023 -1.72 -13.51 -32.14
C ARG A 1023 -2.04 -13.15 -30.68
N TYR A 1024 -2.09 -11.85 -30.37
CA TYR A 1024 -2.34 -11.33 -29.03
C TYR A 1024 -3.77 -10.81 -28.83
N PHE A 1025 -4.64 -10.97 -29.82
CA PHE A 1025 -6.02 -10.55 -29.75
C PHE A 1025 -6.86 -11.52 -28.89
N LEU A 1026 -6.95 -11.24 -27.59
CA LEU A 1026 -7.57 -12.12 -26.60
C LEU A 1026 -9.09 -11.97 -26.46
N THR A 1027 -9.75 -11.16 -27.31
CA THR A 1027 -11.19 -10.89 -27.24
C THR A 1027 -12.05 -12.17 -27.33
N PHE A 1028 -11.59 -13.18 -28.07
CA PHE A 1028 -12.26 -14.49 -28.18
C PHE A 1028 -11.55 -15.60 -27.36
N GLY A 1029 -10.64 -15.24 -26.45
CA GLY A 1029 -9.77 -16.17 -25.76
C GLY A 1029 -8.61 -16.68 -26.63
N GLY A 1030 -7.84 -17.65 -26.10
CA GLY A 1030 -6.60 -18.15 -26.71
C GLY A 1030 -6.61 -19.65 -27.05
N ALA A 1031 -5.97 -19.98 -28.18
CA ALA A 1031 -5.65 -21.33 -28.65
C ALA A 1031 -6.77 -22.38 -28.46
N ASN A 1032 -6.52 -23.44 -27.68
CA ASN A 1032 -7.44 -24.56 -27.51
C ASN A 1032 -8.76 -24.18 -26.84
N ARG A 1033 -8.80 -23.04 -26.12
CA ARG A 1033 -9.97 -22.52 -25.40
C ARG A 1033 -10.61 -21.32 -26.11
N MET A 1034 -10.34 -21.11 -27.40
CA MET A 1034 -10.97 -20.07 -28.22
C MET A 1034 -12.49 -20.26 -28.27
N CYS A 1035 -13.23 -19.15 -28.24
CA CYS A 1035 -14.69 -19.12 -28.31
C CYS A 1035 -15.23 -19.85 -29.54
N PHE A 1036 -16.20 -20.75 -29.34
CA PHE A 1036 -16.84 -21.50 -30.43
C PHE A 1036 -17.71 -20.59 -31.30
N GLY A 1037 -18.39 -19.61 -30.69
CA GLY A 1037 -19.26 -18.65 -31.37
C GLY A 1037 -18.52 -17.55 -32.15
N LYS A 1038 -17.19 -17.57 -32.22
CA LYS A 1038 -16.40 -16.52 -32.92
C LYS A 1038 -16.93 -16.25 -34.33
N ASN A 1039 -17.11 -17.31 -35.11
CA ASN A 1039 -17.55 -17.20 -36.50
C ASN A 1039 -18.99 -16.69 -36.63
N ILE A 1040 -19.86 -17.03 -35.67
CA ILE A 1040 -21.25 -16.52 -35.62
C ILE A 1040 -21.22 -15.01 -35.37
N ALA A 1041 -20.46 -14.57 -34.36
CA ALA A 1041 -20.33 -13.15 -34.04
C ALA A 1041 -19.78 -12.36 -35.24
N PHE A 1042 -18.76 -12.88 -35.95
CA PHE A 1042 -18.26 -12.25 -37.16
C PHE A 1042 -19.32 -12.18 -38.27
N MET A 1043 -20.08 -13.25 -38.50
CA MET A 1043 -21.19 -13.24 -39.47
C MET A 1043 -22.24 -12.17 -39.12
N GLU A 1044 -22.65 -12.09 -37.86
CA GLU A 1044 -23.61 -11.09 -37.38
C GLU A 1044 -23.10 -9.67 -37.59
N MET A 1045 -21.89 -9.35 -37.11
CA MET A 1045 -21.30 -8.01 -37.24
C MET A 1045 -21.03 -7.62 -38.69
N THR A 1046 -20.48 -8.55 -39.48
CA THR A 1046 -20.09 -8.33 -40.88
C THR A 1046 -21.30 -8.07 -41.78
N LYS A 1047 -22.47 -8.62 -41.46
CA LYS A 1047 -23.70 -8.34 -42.19
C LYS A 1047 -24.44 -7.12 -41.64
N MET A 1048 -24.55 -7.02 -40.32
CA MET A 1048 -25.36 -6.00 -39.66
C MET A 1048 -24.80 -4.58 -39.85
N VAL A 1049 -23.49 -4.38 -39.67
CA VAL A 1049 -22.86 -3.05 -39.75
C VAL A 1049 -23.02 -2.40 -41.12
N PRO A 1050 -22.62 -3.04 -42.25
CA PRO A 1050 -22.76 -2.40 -43.56
C PRO A 1050 -24.22 -2.29 -43.99
N THR A 1051 -25.09 -3.25 -43.65
CA THR A 1051 -26.53 -3.14 -43.95
C THR A 1051 -27.15 -1.94 -43.22
N PHE A 1052 -26.83 -1.76 -41.94
CA PHE A 1052 -27.32 -0.62 -41.17
C PHE A 1052 -26.83 0.73 -41.70
N LEU A 1053 -25.51 0.87 -41.95
CA LEU A 1053 -24.92 2.11 -42.46
C LEU A 1053 -25.28 2.42 -43.92
N ARG A 1054 -25.73 1.42 -44.68
CA ARG A 1054 -26.30 1.62 -46.02
C ARG A 1054 -27.66 2.31 -45.96
N HIS A 1055 -28.52 1.96 -45.00
CA HIS A 1055 -29.89 2.47 -44.91
C HIS A 1055 -30.01 3.78 -44.13
N PHE A 1056 -29.10 4.07 -43.20
CA PHE A 1056 -29.25 5.19 -42.28
C PHE A 1056 -28.03 6.13 -42.21
N ASP A 1057 -28.33 7.42 -42.19
CA ASP A 1057 -27.48 8.44 -41.61
C ASP A 1057 -27.73 8.52 -40.10
N VAL A 1058 -26.66 8.32 -39.32
CA VAL A 1058 -26.75 8.12 -37.87
C VAL A 1058 -25.88 9.17 -37.20
N GLN A 1059 -26.43 9.84 -36.18
CA GLN A 1059 -25.72 10.81 -35.36
C GLN A 1059 -25.98 10.54 -33.88
N LEU A 1060 -24.94 10.68 -33.04
CA LEU A 1060 -25.10 10.59 -31.59
C LEU A 1060 -26.00 11.73 -31.09
N THR A 1061 -26.99 11.41 -30.27
CA THR A 1061 -27.85 12.43 -29.65
C THR A 1061 -27.06 13.30 -28.67
N TYR A 1062 -26.07 12.70 -27.99
CA TYR A 1062 -25.18 13.40 -27.04
C TYR A 1062 -23.71 13.14 -27.40
N PRO A 1063 -23.14 13.86 -28.39
CA PRO A 1063 -21.78 13.61 -28.86
C PRO A 1063 -20.72 13.76 -27.76
N GLU A 1064 -20.89 14.71 -26.84
CA GLU A 1064 -19.94 15.01 -25.76
C GLU A 1064 -20.03 14.07 -24.56
N ARG A 1065 -21.05 13.20 -24.51
CA ARG A 1065 -21.27 12.31 -23.38
C ARG A 1065 -20.66 10.93 -23.67
N PRO A 1066 -19.67 10.46 -22.88
CA PRO A 1066 -19.17 9.10 -23.02
C PRO A 1066 -20.23 8.07 -22.60
N LEU A 1067 -20.13 6.86 -23.14
CA LEU A 1067 -20.97 5.74 -22.71
C LEU A 1067 -20.68 5.40 -21.24
N LYS A 1068 -21.72 4.93 -20.53
CA LYS A 1068 -21.53 4.36 -19.19
C LYS A 1068 -21.16 2.89 -19.33
N GLU A 1069 -20.20 2.43 -18.54
CA GLU A 1069 -19.70 1.06 -18.60
C GLU A 1069 -19.92 0.34 -17.28
N LYS A 1070 -20.38 -0.91 -17.33
CA LYS A 1070 -20.49 -1.82 -16.20
C LYS A 1070 -19.68 -3.08 -16.47
N ASN A 1071 -18.81 -3.47 -15.53
CA ASN A 1071 -17.96 -4.66 -15.68
C ASN A 1071 -18.26 -5.73 -14.63
N PHE A 1072 -18.77 -6.87 -15.08
CA PHE A 1072 -19.02 -8.07 -14.28
C PHE A 1072 -18.55 -9.31 -15.04
N PHE A 1073 -17.26 -9.34 -15.43
CA PHE A 1073 -16.66 -10.23 -16.44
C PHE A 1073 -16.87 -9.72 -17.87
N PHE A 1074 -18.11 -9.35 -18.24
CA PHE A 1074 -18.38 -8.61 -19.48
C PHE A 1074 -18.44 -7.10 -19.24
N VAL A 1075 -18.03 -6.31 -20.24
CA VAL A 1075 -18.07 -4.84 -20.19
C VAL A 1075 -19.24 -4.31 -21.00
N ILE A 1076 -20.36 -4.12 -20.32
CA ILE A 1076 -21.63 -3.69 -20.92
C ILE A 1076 -21.63 -2.16 -21.04
N GLN A 1077 -21.98 -1.63 -22.23
CA GLN A 1077 -22.15 -0.19 -22.44
C GLN A 1077 -23.64 0.21 -22.36
N GLU A 1078 -23.91 1.35 -21.74
CA GLU A 1078 -25.23 1.97 -21.65
C GLU A 1078 -25.22 3.40 -22.20
N GLY A 1079 -26.32 3.81 -22.83
CA GLY A 1079 -26.54 5.18 -23.29
C GLY A 1079 -26.12 5.48 -24.73
N LEU A 1080 -26.13 4.47 -25.62
CA LEU A 1080 -25.91 4.69 -27.07
C LEU A 1080 -27.19 5.19 -27.73
N ASN A 1081 -27.51 6.45 -27.50
CA ASN A 1081 -28.69 7.10 -28.07
C ASN A 1081 -28.32 7.84 -29.35
N VAL A 1082 -29.12 7.64 -30.40
CA VAL A 1082 -28.87 8.18 -31.74
C VAL A 1082 -30.12 8.81 -32.35
N ASN A 1083 -29.90 9.74 -33.27
CA ASN A 1083 -30.89 10.19 -34.23
C ASN A 1083 -30.62 9.51 -35.57
N LEU A 1084 -31.68 8.97 -36.18
CA LEU A 1084 -31.63 8.29 -37.48
C LEU A 1084 -32.24 9.18 -38.56
N LYS A 1085 -31.65 9.15 -39.76
CA LYS A 1085 -32.23 9.68 -41.00
C LYS A 1085 -32.07 8.63 -42.09
N GLU A 1086 -33.07 8.48 -42.96
CA GLU A 1086 -33.00 7.52 -44.06
C GLU A 1086 -32.03 8.05 -45.11
N ARG A 1087 -31.18 7.16 -45.60
CA ARG A 1087 -30.20 7.49 -46.62
C ARG A 1087 -30.82 7.22 -47.99
N GLY A 1088 -30.93 8.25 -48.82
CA GLY A 1088 -31.56 8.16 -50.13
C GLY A 1088 -30.82 7.21 -51.09
N ASP A 1089 -31.58 6.58 -51.99
CA ASP A 1089 -31.02 5.83 -53.11
C ASP A 1089 -30.51 6.83 -54.16
N ASP A 1090 -29.21 7.11 -54.19
CA ASP A 1090 -28.57 7.90 -55.25
C ASP A 1090 -28.56 7.13 -56.59
N GLN A 1091 -29.74 6.96 -57.18
CA GLN A 1091 -29.93 6.66 -58.61
C GLN A 1091 -30.64 7.78 -59.38
N SER A 1092 -30.91 8.94 -58.77
CA SER A 1092 -31.51 10.07 -59.49
C SER A 1092 -30.94 11.42 -59.05
N ASN A 1093 -29.82 11.82 -59.66
CA ASN A 1093 -29.69 13.08 -60.39
C ASN A 1093 -28.22 13.45 -60.61
N GLY A 1094 -27.75 13.27 -61.83
CA GLY A 1094 -26.79 14.23 -62.39
C GLY A 1094 -27.51 15.58 -62.49
N GLY A 1095 -27.29 16.46 -61.51
CA GLY A 1095 -27.91 17.78 -61.47
C GLY A 1095 -27.35 18.55 -60.30
N ALA A 1096 -26.60 19.60 -60.63
CA ALA A 1096 -25.92 20.49 -59.72
C ALA A 1096 -26.80 20.97 -58.55
N GLU A 1097 -26.20 21.09 -57.37
CA GLU A 1097 -26.23 22.34 -56.61
C GLU A 1097 -25.14 22.34 -55.53
N LYS A 1098 -24.17 23.24 -55.71
CA LYS A 1098 -23.40 23.84 -54.63
C LYS A 1098 -24.36 24.69 -53.82
N GLU A 1099 -24.35 24.58 -52.49
CA GLU A 1099 -24.33 25.69 -51.54
C GLU A 1099 -24.30 25.15 -50.09
N VAL A 1100 -23.21 25.39 -49.36
CA VAL A 1100 -23.12 26.35 -48.24
C VAL A 1100 -23.95 25.92 -47.01
N TYR A 1101 -23.30 25.34 -46.00
CA TYR A 1101 -22.90 26.00 -44.75
C TYR A 1101 -21.88 25.15 -43.98
#